data_AF-A0A8I0T2H0-F1
#
_entry.id   AF-A0A8I0T2H0-F1
#
_cell.length_a   1.000
_cell.length_b   1.000
_cell.length_c   1.000
_cell.angle_alpha   90.00
_cell.angle_beta   90.00
_cell.angle_gamma   90.00
#
_symmetry.space_group_name_H-M   'P 1'
#
loop_
_entity.id
_entity.type
_entity.pdbx_description
1 polymer ?
#
loop_
_entity_poly.entity_id
_entity_poly.type
_entity_poly.pdbx_seq_one_letter_code
_entity_poly.pdbx_strand_id
1 'polypeptide(L)'
;MIPPSMRREYPIFFPVLSLGIYAQVAQALLIREFLAIFHGNELAIGLFFGSWLFWIGVGGRMAVTLERRHLLQGKHWVTLIAILPWLLALQMILARWIRHVLEAPAGQWPGLGSIFFSTGVLVLPAGLLLGLLLPMACRTIDPGKSGPITRLFVAEALGALAGSTLATVVFILLLEPVRLLGMLMLLLSALVLFLLFVNGVTPLWHKGVGMAGIVTGLLLLTPLGQALNTRLDELRFHGMHPQLQRLVGIETRYGLTELATLEGESLVLNDGAITAAFPAPRRNLLDAAWVMSQAQNPRRVLQVGGFHQGLTRELLDYPVERVQVLLEDQQSFNTLQPHLHPQQQSALADTRLNIDFGDARAWVRQWQGKENFDLVVIGVGDPTSIRHNRFYTLEFYQALQSLLTPNGVVCTRIGGAANYLGQEVAGLGASVWATLGTLFPHRVLVPGDELFFCASQHPLEQDPAALYQRFLKIKPPEKTIPEVAFFDLLPEGRAAFTRARLEGKNAEINTDTLPITFYYNLILWSRFTASGAGEFLAWLKDLDGWPYGVPAFFAAWILFFSLKGQSKTHLERFRQNTALFSLASFGFVTMAAQLVILLSFQMKIGVIFSRIAVINGLFMAGLVLGAAWLGGWLSRRGTVESGLIGIHLAMGIFCLILPQLLQADPGTASQLPYHALAFVTGILGGSAFPLGVSMVHDRQQVSAATSGLVHAWDHWGGALGAWVAGLIMIPLTGTTTTMRLLAFIILLSIGALSLIQSPGLRARIPLGKTPSYPWQGWVRTLLIVTLSVGVLTALTRHHGQEKQMTFNSSLLASVSGSQHFQTITAPWLHYVGRNDTLEPDTVSLSSLTVADDIRGYAGPIHLLVSAEKNGKIRGAHLIYSQETPAYIHDMGPWLQRFKGIAPDDPRFTVLGMDGLSGATITRNAALKTIQKTALHGLHQAFGHELPSLEKTALSWPPLSFWAALTILILAVMVYFRNKPREMLLLEIAAVLILGFAFNLPWTELDLVNGSLGHVGGWENHQAWWLLGGFALLAALLAGPIHCGLVCPFGALQSLFSRLGVRLGFGRSLNPRVERLGLFFKFILLAGVLVAVWVSGETRWASFNPMQRFFSLDMEPSLWLLTIASLLTSLVFYRYWCRFWCPMGAFLALGNRLAWLEHNLPKRFFHHCDLGARHKHHVDCLRCGRCAHTPMTKPSIPAWGWSETGFVVLMLATAGAVFYHLNFGFKTTAEGGWRRVNTHEIRQQIESGRLSNKEADFYNIQKE
;
A
#
# COMPACT_ATOMS: atom_id res chain seq x y z
N MET A 1 -46.02 -2.03 36.48
CA MET A 1 -45.27 -3.24 36.91
C MET A 1 -44.28 -3.63 35.82
N ILE A 2 -42.98 -3.63 36.11
CA ILE A 2 -41.93 -4.02 35.16
C ILE A 2 -41.99 -5.55 34.94
N PRO A 3 -42.08 -6.07 33.69
CA PRO A 3 -42.14 -7.50 33.42
C PRO A 3 -40.94 -8.27 33.99
N PRO A 4 -41.11 -9.55 34.39
CA PRO A 4 -40.06 -10.35 35.06
C PRO A 4 -38.76 -10.47 34.26
N SER A 5 -38.83 -10.47 32.92
CA SER A 5 -37.67 -10.47 32.03
C SER A 5 -36.84 -9.19 32.12
N MET A 6 -37.48 -8.04 32.37
CA MET A 6 -36.78 -6.77 32.55
C MET A 6 -36.13 -6.66 33.94
N ARG A 7 -36.66 -7.30 34.99
CA ARG A 7 -36.07 -7.26 36.35
C ARG A 7 -34.64 -7.84 36.43
N ARG A 8 -34.24 -8.74 35.52
CA ARG A 8 -32.86 -9.27 35.43
C ARG A 8 -31.90 -8.38 34.63
N GLU A 9 -32.39 -7.51 33.75
CA GLU A 9 -31.56 -6.72 32.83
C GLU A 9 -31.16 -5.34 33.41
N TYR A 10 -32.02 -4.72 34.23
CA TYR A 10 -31.74 -3.44 34.89
C TYR A 10 -30.42 -3.37 35.70
N PRO A 11 -30.04 -4.39 36.51
CA PRO A 11 -28.79 -4.31 37.27
C PRO A 11 -27.51 -4.34 36.42
N ILE A 12 -27.58 -4.74 35.14
CA ILE A 12 -26.42 -4.82 34.21
C ILE A 12 -26.37 -3.61 33.27
N PHE A 13 -27.51 -2.98 32.99
CA PHE A 13 -27.59 -1.81 32.12
C PHE A 13 -26.73 -0.64 32.61
N PHE A 14 -26.86 -0.25 33.89
CA PHE A 14 -26.09 0.87 34.46
C PHE A 14 -24.56 0.62 34.50
N PRO A 15 -24.07 -0.58 34.84
CA PRO A 15 -22.66 -0.91 34.69
C PRO A 15 -22.14 -0.77 33.26
N VAL A 16 -22.87 -1.29 32.28
CA VAL A 16 -22.46 -1.22 30.86
C VAL A 16 -22.48 0.23 30.36
N LEU A 17 -23.45 1.04 30.79
CA LEU A 17 -23.48 2.48 30.52
C LEU A 17 -22.26 3.18 31.14
N SER A 18 -21.90 2.84 32.38
CA SER A 18 -20.72 3.43 33.04
C SER A 18 -19.40 3.03 32.36
N LEU A 19 -19.33 1.82 31.79
CA LEU A 19 -18.20 1.40 30.97
C LEU A 19 -18.06 2.24 29.70
N GLY A 20 -19.17 2.60 29.06
CA GLY A 20 -19.17 3.54 27.95
C GLY A 20 -18.62 4.91 28.35
N ILE A 21 -19.05 5.46 29.49
CA ILE A 21 -18.54 6.73 30.03
C ILE A 21 -17.02 6.63 30.24
N TYR A 22 -16.56 5.56 30.91
CA TYR A 22 -15.14 5.32 31.13
C TYR A 22 -14.36 5.21 29.83
N ALA A 23 -14.81 4.40 28.88
CA ALA A 23 -14.10 4.16 27.62
C ALA A 23 -13.84 5.47 26.88
N GLN A 24 -14.85 6.35 26.82
CA GLN A 24 -14.74 7.61 26.09
C GLN A 24 -13.90 8.66 26.82
N VAL A 25 -14.02 8.76 28.15
CA VAL A 25 -13.21 9.69 28.95
C VAL A 25 -11.73 9.23 28.97
N ALA A 26 -11.48 7.93 29.15
CA ALA A 26 -10.15 7.34 29.09
C ALA A 26 -9.51 7.58 27.71
N GLN A 27 -10.25 7.33 26.63
CA GLN A 27 -9.81 7.62 25.27
C GLN A 27 -9.46 9.11 25.09
N ALA A 28 -10.30 10.02 25.56
CA ALA A 28 -10.07 11.46 25.44
C ALA A 28 -8.86 11.95 26.26
N LEU A 29 -8.58 11.37 27.42
CA LEU A 29 -7.39 11.68 28.22
C LEU A 29 -6.12 11.14 27.56
N LEU A 30 -6.12 9.86 27.18
CA LEU A 30 -4.94 9.20 26.62
C LEU A 30 -4.54 9.78 25.25
N ILE A 31 -5.51 10.14 24.40
CA ILE A 31 -5.19 10.75 23.09
C ILE A 31 -4.54 12.13 23.23
N ARG A 32 -4.87 12.90 24.28
CA ARG A 32 -4.25 14.21 24.53
C ARG A 32 -2.82 14.08 25.01
N GLU A 33 -2.58 13.21 25.98
CA GLU A 33 -1.21 12.88 26.40
C GLU A 33 -0.39 12.43 25.19
N PHE A 34 -0.97 11.58 24.35
CA PHE A 34 -0.34 11.09 23.14
C PHE A 34 -0.03 12.21 22.14
N LEU A 35 -0.96 13.13 21.85
CA LEU A 35 -0.71 14.26 20.96
C LEU A 35 0.36 15.21 21.52
N ALA A 36 0.36 15.48 22.83
CA ALA A 36 1.38 16.30 23.49
C ALA A 36 2.78 15.65 23.47
N ILE A 37 2.85 14.32 23.50
CA ILE A 37 4.11 13.56 23.43
C ILE A 37 4.60 13.42 21.99
N PHE A 38 3.73 13.35 20.99
CA PHE A 38 4.09 13.06 19.60
C PHE A 38 3.89 14.25 18.66
N HIS A 39 4.16 15.47 19.15
CA HIS A 39 4.25 16.69 18.33
C HIS A 39 2.96 17.05 17.57
N GLY A 40 1.79 16.73 18.16
CA GLY A 40 0.49 17.13 17.61
C GLY A 40 0.15 16.52 16.25
N ASN A 41 0.83 15.46 15.82
CA ASN A 41 0.65 14.90 14.49
C ASN A 41 -0.70 14.19 14.34
N GLU A 42 -1.51 14.57 13.35
CA GLU A 42 -2.85 14.00 13.16
C GLU A 42 -2.84 12.52 12.68
N LEU A 43 -1.71 12.00 12.15
CA LEU A 43 -1.54 10.56 11.89
C LEU A 43 -1.55 9.75 13.18
N ALA A 44 -1.12 10.36 14.28
CA ALA A 44 -1.14 9.80 15.61
C ALA A 44 -2.59 9.48 16.05
N ILE A 45 -3.58 10.23 15.55
CA ILE A 45 -5.01 9.97 15.80
C ILE A 45 -5.42 8.62 15.17
N GLY A 46 -5.03 8.37 13.92
CA GLY A 46 -5.28 7.10 13.23
C GLY A 46 -4.61 5.91 13.93
N LEU A 47 -3.36 6.09 14.39
CA LEU A 47 -2.61 5.11 15.18
C LEU A 47 -3.31 4.78 16.50
N PHE A 48 -3.76 5.81 17.21
CA PHE A 48 -4.44 5.70 18.49
C PHE A 48 -5.75 4.93 18.34
N PHE A 49 -6.66 5.37 17.45
CA PHE A 49 -7.94 4.70 17.25
C PHE A 49 -7.75 3.27 16.72
N GLY A 50 -6.82 3.05 15.79
CA GLY A 50 -6.53 1.72 15.28
C GLY A 50 -6.06 0.77 16.37
N SER A 51 -5.12 1.20 17.21
CA SER A 51 -4.59 0.39 18.33
C SER A 51 -5.65 0.15 19.42
N TRP A 52 -6.43 1.18 19.76
CA TRP A 52 -7.51 1.10 20.74
C TRP A 52 -8.56 0.06 20.33
N LEU A 53 -9.08 0.17 19.10
CA LEU A 53 -10.08 -0.75 18.56
C LEU A 53 -9.51 -2.15 18.36
N PHE A 54 -8.24 -2.28 17.96
CA PHE A 54 -7.58 -3.58 17.79
C PHE A 54 -7.61 -4.40 19.08
N TRP A 55 -7.23 -3.80 20.20
CA TRP A 55 -7.21 -4.49 21.50
C TRP A 55 -8.60 -4.78 22.04
N ILE A 56 -9.59 -3.91 21.78
CA ILE A 56 -11.00 -4.20 22.06
C ILE A 56 -11.45 -5.44 21.28
N GLY A 57 -11.06 -5.55 20.01
CA GLY A 57 -11.37 -6.72 19.20
C GLY A 57 -10.70 -8.01 19.71
N VAL A 58 -9.43 -7.92 20.13
CA VAL A 58 -8.71 -9.03 20.77
C VAL A 58 -9.42 -9.45 22.07
N GLY A 59 -9.84 -8.49 22.90
CA GLY A 59 -10.60 -8.75 24.13
C GLY A 59 -11.91 -9.48 23.85
N GLY A 60 -12.67 -9.04 22.84
CA GLY A 60 -13.90 -9.71 22.42
C GLY A 60 -13.68 -11.16 21.99
N ARG A 61 -12.63 -11.42 21.20
CA ARG A 61 -12.28 -12.78 20.75
C ARG A 61 -11.74 -13.65 21.89
N MET A 62 -11.02 -13.04 22.83
CA MET A 62 -10.49 -13.70 24.02
C MET A 62 -11.63 -14.11 24.95
N ALA A 63 -12.66 -13.27 25.12
CA ALA A 63 -13.86 -13.62 25.89
C ALA A 63 -14.50 -14.91 25.37
N VAL A 64 -14.63 -15.07 24.05
CA VAL A 64 -15.15 -16.30 23.42
C VAL A 64 -14.31 -17.53 23.78
N THR A 65 -12.98 -17.39 23.80
CA THR A 65 -12.06 -18.50 24.09
C THR A 65 -12.10 -18.88 25.57
N LEU A 66 -12.11 -17.88 26.45
CA LEU A 66 -12.17 -18.09 27.89
C LEU A 66 -13.53 -18.62 28.34
N GLU A 67 -14.62 -18.20 27.68
CA GLU A 67 -15.98 -18.73 27.90
C GLU A 67 -16.04 -20.23 27.53
N ARG A 68 -15.48 -20.61 26.36
CA ARG A 68 -15.40 -22.02 25.93
C ARG A 68 -14.56 -22.89 26.86
N ARG A 69 -13.56 -22.31 27.54
CA ARG A 69 -12.73 -22.99 28.54
C ARG A 69 -13.30 -22.90 29.95
N HIS A 70 -14.47 -22.29 30.14
CA HIS A 70 -15.10 -22.05 31.45
C HIS A 70 -14.23 -21.31 32.48
N LEU A 71 -13.25 -20.51 32.01
CA LEU A 71 -12.30 -19.79 32.86
C LEU A 71 -12.85 -18.46 33.39
N LEU A 72 -13.84 -17.88 32.72
CA LEU A 72 -14.54 -16.67 33.19
C LEU A 72 -15.75 -17.08 34.02
N GLN A 73 -15.83 -16.59 35.26
CA GLN A 73 -16.99 -16.70 36.13
C GLN A 73 -17.63 -15.32 36.28
N GLY A 74 -18.94 -15.24 36.53
CA GLY A 74 -19.65 -13.96 36.66
C GLY A 74 -19.05 -13.01 37.71
N LYS A 75 -18.46 -13.55 38.78
CA LYS A 75 -17.77 -12.79 39.84
C LYS A 75 -16.51 -12.04 39.34
N HIS A 76 -15.89 -12.48 38.24
CA HIS A 76 -14.70 -11.84 37.69
C HIS A 76 -15.03 -10.49 37.04
N TRP A 77 -16.27 -10.26 36.60
CA TRP A 77 -16.67 -8.98 36.00
C TRP A 77 -16.44 -7.79 36.94
N VAL A 78 -16.91 -7.89 38.19
CA VAL A 78 -16.79 -6.81 39.18
C VAL A 78 -15.32 -6.53 39.51
N THR A 79 -14.50 -7.58 39.49
CA THR A 79 -13.03 -7.48 39.64
C THR A 79 -12.41 -6.66 38.52
N LEU A 80 -12.78 -6.93 37.27
CA LEU A 80 -12.24 -6.22 36.12
C LEU A 80 -12.67 -4.74 36.12
N ILE A 81 -13.92 -4.42 36.49
CA ILE A 81 -14.37 -3.02 36.63
C ILE A 81 -13.57 -2.28 37.70
N ALA A 82 -13.31 -2.91 38.85
CA ALA A 82 -12.58 -2.27 39.96
C ALA A 82 -11.14 -1.88 39.60
N ILE A 83 -10.53 -2.54 38.61
CA ILE A 83 -9.14 -2.29 38.19
C ILE A 83 -9.05 -1.16 37.16
N LEU A 84 -10.08 -0.93 36.33
CA LEU A 84 -10.09 0.07 35.26
C LEU A 84 -9.60 1.48 35.67
N PRO A 85 -10.08 2.11 36.74
CA PRO A 85 -9.66 3.47 37.07
C PRO A 85 -8.19 3.57 37.49
N TRP A 86 -7.68 2.55 38.19
CA TRP A 86 -6.27 2.44 38.57
C TRP A 86 -5.38 2.20 37.36
N LEU A 87 -5.87 1.38 36.43
CA LEU A 87 -5.18 1.12 35.18
C LEU A 87 -5.05 2.38 34.32
N LEU A 88 -6.09 3.21 34.25
CA LEU A 88 -6.03 4.49 33.56
C LEU A 88 -5.00 5.43 34.21
N ALA A 89 -4.98 5.51 35.54
CA ALA A 89 -3.98 6.30 36.25
C ALA A 89 -2.55 5.85 35.91
N LEU A 90 -2.31 4.54 35.91
CA LEU A 90 -1.03 3.96 35.50
C LEU A 90 -0.70 4.27 34.03
N GLN A 91 -1.67 4.12 33.12
CA GLN A 91 -1.47 4.43 31.70
C GLN A 91 -1.16 5.91 31.47
N MET A 92 -1.77 6.84 32.21
CA MET A 92 -1.42 8.27 32.12
C MET A 92 0.02 8.54 32.56
N ILE A 93 0.47 7.92 33.66
CA ILE A 93 1.86 8.03 34.12
C ILE A 93 2.83 7.43 33.10
N LEU A 94 2.52 6.23 32.59
CA LEU A 94 3.33 5.55 31.58
C LEU A 94 3.38 6.33 30.27
N ALA A 95 2.28 6.95 29.86
CA ALA A 95 2.25 7.82 28.69
C ALA A 95 3.29 8.94 28.85
N ARG A 96 3.24 9.67 29.97
CA ARG A 96 4.18 10.78 30.25
C ARG A 96 5.65 10.32 30.36
N TRP A 97 5.89 9.04 30.64
CA TRP A 97 7.24 8.47 30.76
C TRP A 97 7.74 7.76 29.50
N ILE A 98 6.90 7.59 28.47
CA ILE A 98 7.21 6.72 27.33
C ILE A 98 8.43 7.16 26.53
N ARG A 99 8.71 8.47 26.45
CA ARG A 99 9.88 9.00 25.72
C ARG A 99 11.21 8.63 26.36
N HIS A 100 11.26 8.52 27.69
CA HIS A 100 12.43 7.98 28.39
C HIS A 100 12.69 6.53 28.02
N VAL A 101 11.63 5.71 27.90
CA VAL A 101 11.74 4.31 27.49
C VAL A 101 12.18 4.17 26.03
N LEU A 102 11.79 5.11 25.18
CA LEU A 102 12.17 5.14 23.76
C LEU A 102 13.58 5.70 23.53
N GLU A 103 14.31 6.12 24.57
CA GLU A 103 15.63 6.77 24.48
C GLU A 103 15.65 7.94 23.48
N ALA A 104 14.51 8.62 23.29
CA ALA A 104 14.38 9.74 22.37
C ALA A 104 14.95 11.01 23.05
N PRO A 105 16.11 11.55 22.62
CA PRO A 105 16.73 12.74 23.18
C PRO A 105 15.88 14.00 23.01
N ALA A 106 16.30 15.06 23.71
CA ALA A 106 15.66 16.37 23.65
C ALA A 106 15.53 16.91 22.22
N GLY A 107 14.32 17.30 21.84
CA GLY A 107 14.03 17.86 20.52
C GLY A 107 14.05 16.85 19.35
N GLN A 108 14.38 15.57 19.56
CA GLN A 108 14.28 14.57 18.51
C GLN A 108 12.83 14.10 18.32
N TRP A 109 12.42 13.98 17.06
CA TRP A 109 11.15 13.37 16.73
C TRP A 109 11.25 11.84 16.83
N PRO A 110 10.32 11.15 17.52
CA PRO A 110 10.31 9.68 17.56
C PRO A 110 9.94 9.10 16.17
N GLY A 111 10.56 8.00 15.76
CA GLY A 111 10.27 7.39 14.46
C GLY A 111 8.87 6.77 14.41
N LEU A 112 8.20 6.82 13.25
CA LEU A 112 6.81 6.35 13.06
C LEU A 112 6.55 4.93 13.58
N GLY A 113 7.53 4.03 13.43
CA GLY A 113 7.46 2.67 13.98
C GLY A 113 7.39 2.68 15.52
N SER A 114 8.25 3.45 16.17
CA SER A 114 8.27 3.58 17.64
C SER A 114 6.96 4.16 18.17
N ILE A 115 6.37 5.11 17.43
CA ILE A 115 5.04 5.67 17.73
C ILE A 115 4.00 4.55 17.67
N PHE A 116 3.91 3.82 16.56
CA PHE A 116 2.96 2.70 16.41
C PHE A 116 3.07 1.68 17.56
N PHE A 117 4.29 1.22 17.87
CA PHE A 117 4.50 0.23 18.93
C PHE A 117 4.17 0.78 20.31
N SER A 118 4.62 1.99 20.63
CA SER A 118 4.35 2.62 21.94
C SER A 118 2.86 2.88 22.15
N THR A 119 2.12 3.35 21.14
CA THR A 119 0.65 3.47 21.21
C THR A 119 0.00 2.12 21.46
N GLY A 120 0.42 1.11 20.70
CA GLY A 120 -0.10 -0.26 20.80
C GLY A 120 0.05 -0.82 22.20
N VAL A 121 1.22 -0.68 22.81
CA VAL A 121 1.50 -1.16 24.18
C VAL A 121 0.75 -0.34 25.22
N LEU A 122 0.72 0.99 25.09
CA LEU A 122 0.11 1.88 26.07
C LEU A 122 -1.40 1.62 26.20
N VAL A 123 -2.11 1.45 25.09
CA VAL A 123 -3.57 1.27 25.10
C VAL A 123 -4.01 -0.19 25.30
N LEU A 124 -3.08 -1.16 25.20
CA LEU A 124 -3.36 -2.60 25.32
C LEU A 124 -4.18 -2.95 26.55
N PRO A 125 -3.80 -2.55 27.79
CA PRO A 125 -4.51 -3.01 28.97
C PRO A 125 -5.97 -2.56 29.01
N ALA A 126 -6.24 -1.27 28.76
CA ALA A 126 -7.59 -0.73 28.76
C ALA A 126 -8.44 -1.29 27.60
N GLY A 127 -7.89 -1.32 26.37
CA GLY A 127 -8.61 -1.83 25.21
C GLY A 127 -8.99 -3.30 25.38
N LEU A 128 -8.05 -4.14 25.84
CA LEU A 128 -8.28 -5.56 26.08
C LEU A 128 -9.37 -5.80 27.12
N LEU A 129 -9.35 -5.07 28.25
CA LEU A 129 -10.36 -5.18 29.30
C LEU A 129 -11.74 -4.73 28.83
N LEU A 130 -11.82 -3.61 28.11
CA LEU A 130 -13.09 -3.13 27.53
C LEU A 130 -13.69 -4.16 26.57
N GLY A 131 -12.85 -4.79 25.73
CA GLY A 131 -13.28 -5.86 24.84
C GLY A 131 -13.76 -7.13 25.54
N LEU A 132 -13.20 -7.45 26.72
CA LEU A 132 -13.62 -8.58 27.54
C LEU A 132 -14.93 -8.33 28.28
N LEU A 133 -15.14 -7.08 28.70
CA LEU A 133 -16.29 -6.67 29.46
C LEU A 133 -17.54 -6.90 28.61
N LEU A 134 -17.98 -6.09 27.65
CA LEU A 134 -19.31 -6.28 27.01
C LEU A 134 -19.79 -7.77 26.80
N PRO A 135 -18.99 -8.70 26.23
CA PRO A 135 -19.38 -10.12 26.10
C PRO A 135 -19.71 -10.84 27.43
N MET A 136 -18.98 -10.59 28.51
CA MET A 136 -19.25 -11.24 29.80
C MET A 136 -20.59 -10.75 30.43
N ALA A 137 -21.15 -9.59 30.03
CA ALA A 137 -22.40 -9.02 30.54
C ALA A 137 -23.54 -9.60 29.73
N CYS A 138 -23.29 -9.87 28.45
CA CYS A 138 -24.18 -10.68 27.63
C CYS A 138 -24.31 -12.12 28.17
N ARG A 139 -23.41 -12.62 29.02
CA ARG A 139 -23.54 -13.96 29.65
C ARG A 139 -24.69 -14.04 30.64
N THR A 140 -24.98 -12.95 31.35
CA THR A 140 -26.04 -12.89 32.39
C THR A 140 -27.45 -12.74 31.82
N ILE A 141 -27.55 -12.74 30.48
CA ILE A 141 -28.78 -12.53 29.72
C ILE A 141 -29.25 -13.87 29.12
N ASP A 142 -30.56 -13.97 28.86
CA ASP A 142 -31.19 -15.14 28.24
C ASP A 142 -30.52 -15.53 26.89
N PRO A 143 -29.98 -16.76 26.75
CA PRO A 143 -29.34 -17.23 25.52
C PRO A 143 -30.29 -17.37 24.33
N GLY A 144 -31.61 -17.35 24.53
CA GLY A 144 -32.58 -17.56 23.45
C GLY A 144 -32.90 -16.35 22.57
N LYS A 145 -32.38 -15.15 22.87
CA LYS A 145 -32.78 -13.89 22.21
C LYS A 145 -31.57 -13.01 21.86
N SER A 146 -31.51 -12.53 20.61
CA SER A 146 -30.51 -11.57 20.14
C SER A 146 -30.75 -10.12 20.60
N GLY A 147 -32.01 -9.71 20.76
CA GLY A 147 -32.38 -8.32 21.11
C GLY A 147 -31.80 -7.77 22.42
N PRO A 148 -31.66 -8.56 23.50
CA PRO A 148 -30.92 -8.16 24.69
C PRO A 148 -29.44 -7.79 24.45
N ILE A 149 -28.73 -8.46 23.54
CA ILE A 149 -27.33 -8.14 23.18
C ILE A 149 -27.27 -6.73 22.57
N THR A 150 -28.18 -6.43 21.64
CA THR A 150 -28.32 -5.11 21.04
C THR A 150 -28.60 -4.02 22.07
N ARG A 151 -29.43 -4.29 23.08
CA ARG A 151 -29.75 -3.32 24.13
C ARG A 151 -28.56 -2.99 25.02
N LEU A 152 -27.69 -3.96 25.33
CA LEU A 152 -26.45 -3.70 26.07
C LEU A 152 -25.46 -2.89 25.24
N PHE A 153 -25.32 -3.18 23.94
CA PHE A 153 -24.51 -2.36 23.03
C PHE A 153 -25.01 -0.90 22.96
N VAL A 154 -26.33 -0.71 22.87
CA VAL A 154 -26.93 0.63 22.93
C VAL A 154 -26.66 1.31 24.28
N ALA A 155 -26.68 0.57 25.39
CA ALA A 155 -26.36 1.10 26.71
C ALA A 155 -24.90 1.60 26.80
N GLU A 156 -23.96 0.81 26.26
CA GLU A 156 -22.55 1.17 26.17
C GLU A 156 -22.35 2.42 25.30
N ALA A 157 -22.97 2.45 24.13
CA ALA A 157 -22.89 3.60 23.23
C ALA A 157 -23.53 4.88 23.82
N LEU A 158 -24.63 4.76 24.56
CA LEU A 158 -25.22 5.87 25.33
C LEU A 158 -24.26 6.35 26.43
N GLY A 159 -23.59 5.42 27.09
CA GLY A 159 -22.51 5.73 28.03
C GLY A 159 -21.38 6.51 27.36
N ALA A 160 -20.92 6.05 26.20
CA ALA A 160 -19.86 6.73 25.44
C ALA A 160 -20.29 8.13 25.00
N LEU A 161 -21.54 8.32 24.55
CA LEU A 161 -22.11 9.64 24.27
C LEU A 161 -22.07 10.56 25.51
N ALA A 162 -22.51 10.06 26.67
CA ALA A 162 -22.47 10.81 27.92
C ALA A 162 -21.02 11.15 28.32
N GLY A 163 -20.09 10.19 28.17
CA GLY A 163 -18.66 10.39 28.40
C GLY A 163 -18.05 11.45 27.48
N SER A 164 -18.37 11.44 26.18
CA SER A 164 -17.94 12.48 25.22
C SER A 164 -18.47 13.87 25.58
N THR A 165 -19.72 13.93 26.05
CA THR A 165 -20.37 15.20 26.44
C THR A 165 -19.73 15.75 27.71
N LEU A 166 -19.52 14.87 28.71
CA LEU A 166 -18.83 15.20 29.96
C LEU A 166 -17.40 15.66 29.66
N ALA A 167 -16.65 14.91 28.87
CA ALA A 167 -15.32 15.29 28.40
C ALA A 167 -15.37 16.69 27.76
N THR A 168 -16.22 16.93 26.76
CA THR A 168 -16.29 18.22 26.07
C THR A 168 -16.58 19.39 27.02
N VAL A 169 -17.64 19.30 27.83
CA VAL A 169 -18.09 20.39 28.70
C VAL A 169 -17.08 20.67 29.81
N VAL A 170 -16.52 19.62 30.40
CA VAL A 170 -15.56 19.72 31.51
C VAL A 170 -14.18 20.16 31.02
N PHE A 171 -13.73 19.68 29.84
CA PHE A 171 -12.42 20.02 29.27
C PHE A 171 -12.33 21.46 28.74
N ILE A 172 -13.42 22.01 28.21
CA ILE A 172 -13.40 23.36 27.62
C ILE A 172 -13.56 24.45 28.70
N LEU A 173 -14.18 24.13 29.83
CA LEU A 173 -14.66 25.16 30.76
C LEU A 173 -14.07 25.11 32.18
N LEU A 174 -13.62 23.95 32.74
CA LEU A 174 -13.57 23.86 34.21
C LEU A 174 -12.45 23.03 34.90
N LEU A 175 -11.84 21.96 34.34
CA LEU A 175 -10.95 21.06 35.13
C LEU A 175 -9.71 20.50 34.41
N GLU A 176 -8.59 20.37 35.16
CA GLU A 176 -7.32 19.74 34.74
C GLU A 176 -7.43 18.20 34.54
N PRO A 177 -6.58 17.56 33.72
CA PRO A 177 -6.65 16.12 33.41
C PRO A 177 -6.70 15.19 34.64
N VAL A 178 -5.91 15.49 35.68
CA VAL A 178 -5.85 14.71 36.92
C VAL A 178 -7.17 14.78 37.72
N ARG A 179 -7.87 15.93 37.69
CA ARG A 179 -9.17 16.06 38.36
C ARG A 179 -10.25 15.24 37.66
N LEU A 180 -10.20 15.14 36.32
CA LEU A 180 -11.11 14.29 35.57
C LEU A 180 -10.88 12.80 35.87
N LEU A 181 -9.62 12.37 36.00
CA LEU A 181 -9.28 11.03 36.50
C LEU A 181 -9.87 10.80 37.90
N GLY A 182 -9.80 11.80 38.79
CA GLY A 182 -10.42 11.75 40.11
C GLY A 182 -11.95 11.54 40.07
N MET A 183 -12.66 12.25 39.20
CA MET A 183 -14.11 12.04 39.00
C MET A 183 -14.44 10.63 38.48
N LEU A 184 -13.63 10.12 37.56
CA LEU A 184 -13.81 8.79 36.99
C LEU A 184 -13.55 7.70 38.04
N MET A 185 -12.54 7.89 38.88
CA MET A 185 -12.25 7.04 40.04
C MET A 185 -13.45 6.98 40.97
N LEU A 186 -14.09 8.12 41.28
CA LEU A 186 -15.29 8.16 42.11
C LEU A 186 -16.45 7.41 41.48
N LEU A 187 -16.73 7.67 40.20
CA LEU A 187 -17.83 7.04 39.46
C LEU A 187 -17.71 5.51 39.45
N LEU A 188 -16.57 4.99 39.01
CA LEU A 188 -16.36 3.54 38.90
C LEU A 188 -16.25 2.86 40.27
N SER A 189 -15.65 3.50 41.25
CA SER A 189 -15.54 2.94 42.60
C SER A 189 -16.90 2.90 43.31
N ALA A 190 -17.74 3.94 43.15
CA ALA A 190 -19.11 3.94 43.63
C ALA A 190 -19.95 2.84 42.94
N LEU A 191 -19.79 2.66 41.62
CA LEU A 191 -20.44 1.59 40.88
C LEU A 191 -20.02 0.21 41.38
N VAL A 192 -18.73 -0.01 41.63
CA VAL A 192 -18.23 -1.27 42.21
C VAL A 192 -18.89 -1.52 43.55
N LEU A 193 -18.87 -0.56 44.49
CA LEU A 193 -19.50 -0.72 45.79
C LEU A 193 -21.01 -1.00 45.69
N PHE A 194 -21.72 -0.34 44.76
CA PHE A 194 -23.12 -0.60 44.47
C PHE A 194 -23.35 -2.02 43.96
N LEU A 195 -22.54 -2.50 43.02
CA LEU A 195 -22.63 -3.87 42.51
C LEU A 195 -22.30 -4.92 43.57
N LEU A 196 -21.35 -4.65 44.47
CA LEU A 196 -21.05 -5.53 45.61
C LEU A 196 -22.22 -5.58 46.60
N PHE A 197 -22.89 -4.45 46.83
CA PHE A 197 -24.08 -4.35 47.70
C PHE A 197 -25.25 -5.15 47.12
N VAL A 198 -25.55 -4.99 45.83
CA VAL A 198 -26.67 -5.69 45.15
C VAL A 198 -26.45 -7.20 45.07
N ASN A 199 -25.20 -7.67 44.90
CA ASN A 199 -24.91 -9.09 44.72
C ASN A 199 -24.73 -9.88 46.04
N GLY A 200 -24.83 -9.23 47.20
CA GLY A 200 -24.96 -9.87 48.52
C GLY A 200 -23.73 -10.61 49.07
N VAL A 201 -22.75 -11.01 48.25
CA VAL A 201 -21.52 -11.69 48.70
C VAL A 201 -20.34 -11.36 47.79
N THR A 202 -19.28 -10.77 48.36
CA THR A 202 -17.96 -10.63 47.71
C THR A 202 -16.86 -10.44 48.76
N PRO A 203 -15.62 -10.83 48.46
CA PRO A 203 -14.51 -10.78 49.41
C PRO A 203 -14.11 -9.35 49.79
N LEU A 204 -13.60 -9.17 51.02
CA LEU A 204 -13.21 -7.89 51.63
C LEU A 204 -12.31 -7.01 50.74
N TRP A 205 -11.48 -7.62 49.89
CA TRP A 205 -10.55 -6.90 49.03
C TRP A 205 -11.26 -6.01 47.99
N HIS A 206 -12.41 -6.42 47.44
CA HIS A 206 -13.16 -5.59 46.46
C HIS A 206 -13.69 -4.31 47.10
N LYS A 207 -14.17 -4.40 48.34
CA LYS A 207 -14.61 -3.24 49.13
C LYS A 207 -13.43 -2.32 49.44
N GLY A 208 -12.28 -2.90 49.79
CA GLY A 208 -11.03 -2.16 50.02
C GLY A 208 -10.58 -1.39 48.79
N VAL A 209 -10.55 -2.02 47.61
CA VAL A 209 -10.16 -1.38 46.35
C VAL A 209 -11.14 -0.29 45.92
N GLY A 210 -12.45 -0.54 46.05
CA GLY A 210 -13.46 0.49 45.81
C GLY A 210 -13.32 1.67 46.78
N MET A 211 -13.07 1.41 48.06
CA MET A 211 -12.91 2.49 49.04
C MET A 211 -11.62 3.30 48.82
N ALA A 212 -10.50 2.63 48.54
CA ALA A 212 -9.26 3.28 48.16
C ALA A 212 -9.45 4.15 46.90
N GLY A 213 -10.23 3.68 45.93
CA GLY A 213 -10.54 4.44 44.72
C GLY A 213 -11.35 5.70 45.00
N ILE A 214 -12.31 5.66 45.94
CA ILE A 214 -13.06 6.84 46.37
C ILE A 214 -12.15 7.83 47.11
N VAL A 215 -11.36 7.37 48.08
CA VAL A 215 -10.45 8.24 48.83
C VAL A 215 -9.46 8.91 47.88
N THR A 216 -8.85 8.15 46.98
CA THR A 216 -7.92 8.68 45.97
C THR A 216 -8.62 9.66 45.04
N GLY A 217 -9.82 9.32 44.55
CA GLY A 217 -10.61 10.19 43.69
C GLY A 217 -10.94 11.53 44.35
N LEU A 218 -11.33 11.53 45.64
CA LEU A 218 -11.55 12.76 46.41
C LEU A 218 -10.28 13.57 46.57
N LEU A 219 -9.14 12.94 46.90
CA LEU A 219 -7.85 13.62 47.03
C LEU A 219 -7.42 14.31 45.72
N LEU A 220 -7.63 13.66 44.56
CA LEU A 220 -7.33 14.24 43.26
C LEU A 220 -8.19 15.46 42.89
N LEU A 221 -9.35 15.64 43.54
CA LEU A 221 -10.18 16.84 43.36
C LEU A 221 -9.75 18.03 44.23
N THR A 222 -8.84 17.82 45.19
CA THR A 222 -8.31 18.88 46.06
C THR A 222 -7.09 19.58 45.43
N PRO A 223 -6.56 20.67 46.02
CA PRO A 223 -5.31 21.29 45.58
C PRO A 223 -4.11 20.33 45.52
N LEU A 224 -4.15 19.21 46.26
CA LEU A 224 -3.14 18.16 46.17
C LEU A 224 -3.10 17.51 44.77
N GLY A 225 -4.26 17.29 44.16
CA GLY A 225 -4.36 16.77 42.79
C GLY A 225 -3.78 17.74 41.76
N GLN A 226 -3.94 19.05 41.99
CA GLN A 226 -3.33 20.08 41.15
C GLN A 226 -1.80 20.09 41.30
N ALA A 227 -1.28 20.04 42.54
CA ALA A 227 0.16 19.92 42.78
C ALA A 227 0.73 18.67 42.11
N LEU A 228 0.02 17.54 42.16
CA LEU A 228 0.40 16.32 41.46
C LEU A 228 0.41 16.52 39.93
N ASN A 229 -0.60 17.18 39.36
CA ASN A 229 -0.62 17.47 37.92
C ASN A 229 0.60 18.31 37.50
N THR A 230 0.89 19.39 38.23
CA THR A 230 2.07 20.24 37.96
C THR A 230 3.37 19.45 38.03
N ARG A 231 3.54 18.60 39.05
CA ARG A 231 4.72 17.73 39.16
C ARG A 231 4.84 16.73 38.01
N LEU A 232 3.72 16.12 37.60
CA LEU A 232 3.72 15.20 36.45
C LEU A 232 3.99 15.93 35.14
N ASP A 233 3.57 17.18 34.98
CA ASP A 233 3.89 18.01 33.82
C ASP A 233 5.37 18.40 33.80
N GLU A 234 5.94 18.77 34.95
CA GLU A 234 7.39 19.00 35.11
C GLU A 234 8.21 17.76 34.75
N LEU A 235 7.81 16.58 35.24
CA LEU A 235 8.47 15.31 34.93
C LEU A 235 8.40 14.98 33.43
N ARG A 236 7.24 15.18 32.80
CA ARG A 236 7.08 15.01 31.35
C ARG A 236 8.01 15.97 30.61
N PHE A 237 8.02 17.26 31.00
CA PHE A 237 8.86 18.27 30.36
C PHE A 237 10.35 17.94 30.48
N HIS A 238 10.82 17.65 31.69
CA HIS A 238 12.22 17.28 31.93
C HIS A 238 12.60 15.98 31.22
N GLY A 239 11.66 15.03 31.15
CA GLY A 239 11.86 13.79 30.41
C GLY A 239 11.98 13.98 28.90
N MET A 240 11.31 15.02 28.36
CA MET A 240 11.40 15.40 26.95
C MET A 240 12.60 16.31 26.67
N HIS A 241 12.98 17.18 27.59
CA HIS A 241 13.95 18.25 27.38
C HIS A 241 14.83 18.45 28.63
N PRO A 242 15.73 17.50 28.95
CA PRO A 242 16.53 17.52 30.18
C PRO A 242 17.39 18.78 30.37
N GLN A 243 17.80 19.42 29.27
CA GLN A 243 18.65 20.63 29.29
C GLN A 243 17.85 21.94 29.33
N LEU A 244 16.53 21.90 29.07
CA LEU A 244 15.70 23.09 29.04
C LEU A 244 15.12 23.39 30.41
N GLN A 245 15.07 24.66 30.78
CA GLN A 245 14.34 25.13 31.96
C GLN A 245 12.97 25.65 31.55
N ARG A 246 11.91 25.01 32.04
CA ARG A 246 10.53 25.42 31.77
C ARG A 246 10.20 26.71 32.52
N LEU A 247 9.73 27.73 31.79
CA LEU A 247 9.30 29.02 32.37
C LEU A 247 7.79 29.03 32.63
N VAL A 248 7.00 28.75 31.59
CA VAL A 248 5.54 28.74 31.67
C VAL A 248 4.99 27.74 30.66
N GLY A 249 3.78 27.23 30.91
CA GLY A 249 3.06 26.45 29.91
C GLY A 249 1.57 26.51 30.13
N ILE A 250 0.83 26.46 29.03
CA ILE A 250 -0.62 26.53 29.00
C ILE A 250 -1.15 25.53 27.98
N GLU A 251 -2.17 24.78 28.38
CA GLU A 251 -2.92 23.94 27.49
C GLU A 251 -4.18 24.68 27.05
N THR A 252 -4.31 24.96 25.76
CA THR A 252 -5.45 25.67 25.19
C THR A 252 -6.31 24.74 24.34
N ARG A 253 -7.35 25.30 23.71
CA ARG A 253 -8.19 24.56 22.75
C ARG A 253 -7.45 24.09 21.49
N TYR A 254 -6.22 24.56 21.27
CA TYR A 254 -5.40 24.28 20.10
C TYR A 254 -4.29 23.25 20.37
N GLY A 255 -3.92 23.03 21.62
CA GLY A 255 -2.81 22.16 22.03
C GLY A 255 -2.08 22.70 23.24
N LEU A 256 -0.94 22.11 23.55
CA LEU A 256 -0.05 22.53 24.63
C LEU A 256 0.99 23.52 24.11
N THR A 257 1.04 24.73 24.66
CA THR A 257 2.12 25.69 24.40
C THR A 257 2.98 25.87 25.65
N GLU A 258 4.28 25.73 25.51
CA GLU A 258 5.24 25.90 26.60
C GLU A 258 6.36 26.85 26.18
N LEU A 259 6.88 27.58 27.15
CA LEU A 259 8.06 28.42 27.00
C LEU A 259 9.16 27.85 27.89
N ALA A 260 10.35 27.73 27.31
CA ALA A 260 11.53 27.28 28.03
C ALA A 260 12.72 28.17 27.71
N THR A 261 13.79 28.05 28.49
CA THR A 261 15.05 28.73 28.21
C THR A 261 16.22 27.75 28.15
N LEU A 262 17.17 28.05 27.26
CA LEU A 262 18.47 27.40 27.10
C LEU A 262 19.54 28.48 26.97
N GLU A 263 20.50 28.52 27.89
CA GLU A 263 21.65 29.44 27.83
C GLU A 263 21.32 30.93 27.58
N GLY A 264 20.13 31.38 28.03
CA GLY A 264 19.66 32.76 27.86
C GLY A 264 18.80 33.01 26.61
N GLU A 265 18.65 32.02 25.73
CA GLU A 265 17.66 32.04 24.64
C GLU A 265 16.33 31.46 25.13
N SER A 266 15.23 32.03 24.66
CA SER A 266 13.87 31.58 24.93
C SER A 266 13.33 30.76 23.76
N LEU A 267 12.79 29.58 24.05
CA LEU A 267 12.26 28.62 23.10
C LEU A 267 10.75 28.46 23.30
N VAL A 268 9.98 28.60 22.23
CA VAL A 268 8.54 28.29 22.22
C VAL A 268 8.36 26.86 21.73
N LEU A 269 7.68 26.04 22.54
CA LEU A 269 7.37 24.66 22.23
C LEU A 269 5.85 24.49 22.05
N ASN A 270 5.42 23.94 20.93
CA ASN A 270 4.03 23.54 20.68
C ASN A 270 3.94 22.01 20.61
N ASP A 271 3.12 21.41 21.46
CA ASP A 271 2.97 19.96 21.62
C ASP A 271 4.33 19.24 21.74
N GLY A 272 5.26 19.87 22.47
CA GLY A 272 6.62 19.39 22.69
C GLY A 272 7.62 19.63 21.55
N ALA A 273 7.18 20.17 20.40
CA ALA A 273 8.07 20.52 19.27
C ALA A 273 8.56 21.96 19.39
N ILE A 274 9.85 22.23 19.17
CA ILE A 274 10.39 23.59 19.15
C ILE A 274 9.89 24.28 17.88
N THR A 275 9.10 25.34 18.03
CA THR A 275 8.53 26.10 16.89
C THR A 275 9.18 27.47 16.71
N ALA A 276 9.86 27.98 17.72
CA ALA A 276 10.62 29.22 17.61
C ALA A 276 11.69 29.35 18.70
N ALA A 277 12.73 30.10 18.38
CA ALA A 277 13.79 30.53 19.28
C ALA A 277 13.96 32.04 19.19
N PHE A 278 14.13 32.73 20.31
CA PHE A 278 14.35 34.17 20.36
C PHE A 278 15.26 34.58 21.54
N PRO A 279 16.06 35.66 21.42
CA PRO A 279 16.11 36.59 20.29
C PRO A 279 16.96 36.10 19.11
N ALA A 280 16.51 36.33 17.87
CA ALA A 280 17.24 36.02 16.63
C ALA A 280 17.49 37.28 15.78
N PRO A 281 18.20 38.30 16.33
CA PRO A 281 18.20 39.65 15.77
C PRO A 281 18.79 39.72 14.36
N ARG A 282 19.89 39.00 14.10
CA ARG A 282 20.52 38.98 12.77
C ARG A 282 19.63 38.34 11.70
N ARG A 283 18.94 37.25 12.03
CA ARG A 283 18.05 36.55 11.11
C ARG A 283 16.82 37.39 10.78
N ASN A 284 16.14 37.93 11.79
CA ASN A 284 14.97 38.77 11.58
C ASN A 284 15.29 40.03 10.77
N LEU A 285 16.45 40.64 11.00
CA LEU A 285 16.93 41.80 10.25
C LEU A 285 17.08 41.48 8.75
N LEU A 286 17.72 40.35 8.42
CA LEU A 286 17.90 39.89 7.04
C LEU A 286 16.57 39.51 6.39
N ASP A 287 15.71 38.77 7.10
CA ASP A 287 14.38 38.39 6.61
C ASP A 287 13.53 39.61 6.30
N ALA A 288 13.51 40.62 7.18
CA ALA A 288 12.79 41.87 6.96
C ALA A 288 13.36 42.63 5.75
N ALA A 289 14.68 42.75 5.64
CA ALA A 289 15.31 43.42 4.50
C ALA A 289 14.99 42.71 3.18
N TRP A 290 15.00 41.38 3.17
CA TRP A 290 14.61 40.57 2.01
C TRP A 290 13.15 40.81 1.60
N VAL A 291 12.18 40.58 2.48
CA VAL A 291 10.76 40.68 2.10
C VAL A 291 10.36 42.12 1.76
N MET A 292 10.93 43.11 2.43
CA MET A 292 10.62 44.53 2.22
C MET A 292 11.27 45.11 0.97
N SER A 293 12.42 44.59 0.53
CA SER A 293 13.05 45.00 -0.75
C SER A 293 12.42 44.29 -1.95
N GLN A 294 11.85 43.10 -1.72
CA GLN A 294 11.15 42.35 -2.76
C GLN A 294 9.81 43.00 -3.15
N ALA A 295 9.01 43.42 -2.16
CA ALA A 295 7.83 44.25 -2.37
C ALA A 295 8.27 45.70 -2.63
N GLN A 296 7.73 46.37 -3.66
CA GLN A 296 8.15 47.73 -3.98
C GLN A 296 7.48 48.75 -3.04
N ASN A 297 8.19 49.24 -2.01
CA ASN A 297 7.69 50.19 -1.00
C ASN A 297 6.37 49.74 -0.33
N PRO A 298 6.34 48.56 0.32
CA PRO A 298 5.12 48.02 0.91
C PRO A 298 4.63 48.92 2.05
N ARG A 299 3.35 49.32 2.02
CA ARG A 299 2.74 50.15 3.06
C ARG A 299 1.86 49.32 4.00
N ARG A 300 1.16 48.33 3.44
CA ARG A 300 0.28 47.43 4.19
C ARG A 300 0.83 46.02 4.16
N VAL A 301 1.22 45.53 5.33
CA VAL A 301 1.82 44.19 5.49
C VAL A 301 0.88 43.30 6.29
N LEU A 302 0.65 42.09 5.79
CA LEU A 302 -0.07 41.03 6.50
C LEU A 302 0.92 39.94 6.91
N GLN A 303 0.94 39.58 8.19
CA GLN A 303 1.74 38.48 8.71
C GLN A 303 0.82 37.41 9.30
N VAL A 304 0.95 36.17 8.82
CA VAL A 304 0.20 35.02 9.33
C VAL A 304 1.10 34.23 10.30
N GLY A 305 0.79 34.27 11.59
CA GLY A 305 1.59 33.62 12.63
C GLY A 305 2.94 34.30 12.93
N GLY A 306 3.81 33.60 13.67
CA GLY A 306 5.22 33.96 13.81
C GLY A 306 5.56 35.23 14.61
N PHE A 307 4.62 35.85 15.33
CA PHE A 307 4.89 37.08 16.11
C PHE A 307 6.08 36.93 17.08
N HIS A 308 6.11 35.81 17.82
CA HIS A 308 7.16 35.48 18.79
C HIS A 308 8.55 35.23 18.17
N GLN A 309 8.67 35.13 16.84
CA GLN A 309 9.97 34.99 16.16
C GLN A 309 10.70 36.35 16.08
N GLY A 310 9.97 37.47 16.16
CA GLY A 310 10.54 38.82 16.20
C GLY A 310 10.55 39.59 14.87
N LEU A 311 10.21 38.93 13.75
CA LEU A 311 10.12 39.59 12.44
C LEU A 311 9.19 40.82 12.44
N THR A 312 8.05 40.76 13.16
CA THR A 312 7.09 41.87 13.26
C THR A 312 7.75 43.17 13.74
N ARG A 313 8.64 43.07 14.73
CA ARG A 313 9.37 44.25 15.23
C ARG A 313 10.24 44.86 14.14
N GLU A 314 10.94 44.03 13.37
CA GLU A 314 11.82 44.48 12.29
C GLU A 314 11.03 45.12 11.14
N LEU A 315 9.84 44.59 10.81
CA LEU A 315 8.96 45.14 9.78
C LEU A 315 8.43 46.53 10.14
N LEU A 316 8.17 46.79 11.43
CA LEU A 316 7.71 48.10 11.90
C LEU A 316 8.76 49.20 11.76
N ASP A 317 10.06 48.88 11.64
CA ASP A 317 11.07 49.94 11.46
C ASP A 317 11.04 50.56 10.06
N TYR A 318 10.41 49.90 9.10
CA TYR A 318 10.22 50.43 7.76
C TYR A 318 9.04 51.42 7.70
N PRO A 319 8.93 52.25 6.64
CA PRO A 319 7.85 53.22 6.49
C PRO A 319 6.51 52.57 6.08
N VAL A 320 6.02 51.64 6.90
CA VAL A 320 4.72 50.98 6.76
C VAL A 320 3.61 51.82 7.40
N GLU A 321 2.41 51.77 6.82
CA GLU A 321 1.18 52.36 7.36
C GLU A 321 0.49 51.39 8.33
N ARG A 322 0.55 50.08 8.06
CA ARG A 322 -0.07 49.04 8.91
C ARG A 322 0.67 47.71 8.80
N VAL A 323 0.89 47.07 9.94
CA VAL A 323 1.28 45.65 10.05
C VAL A 323 0.14 44.90 10.73
N GLN A 324 -0.58 44.08 9.95
CA GLN A 324 -1.65 43.23 10.44
C GLN A 324 -1.08 41.85 10.75
N VAL A 325 -1.14 41.41 12.00
CA VAL A 325 -0.70 40.08 12.43
C VAL A 325 -1.92 39.23 12.78
N LEU A 326 -1.98 38.02 12.22
CA LEU A 326 -3.01 37.05 12.54
C LEU A 326 -2.44 35.97 13.45
N LEU A 327 -3.01 35.82 14.65
CA LEU A 327 -2.65 34.79 15.61
C LEU A 327 -3.86 33.91 15.91
N GLU A 328 -3.68 32.59 15.99
CA GLU A 328 -4.82 31.69 16.25
C GLU A 328 -5.28 31.71 17.72
N ASP A 329 -4.33 31.86 18.64
CA ASP A 329 -4.53 31.59 20.06
C ASP A 329 -4.20 32.79 20.96
N GLN A 330 -5.26 33.47 21.40
CA GLN A 330 -5.16 34.59 22.32
C GLN A 330 -4.71 34.19 23.72
N GLN A 331 -5.13 33.03 24.22
CA GLN A 331 -4.77 32.58 25.57
C GLN A 331 -3.29 32.25 25.65
N SER A 332 -2.78 31.55 24.63
CA SER A 332 -1.34 31.29 24.49
C SER A 332 -0.55 32.59 24.36
N PHE A 333 -0.97 33.51 23.49
CA PHE A 333 -0.31 34.80 23.33
C PHE A 333 -0.23 35.61 24.65
N ASN A 334 -1.34 35.77 25.36
CA ASN A 334 -1.38 36.52 26.62
C ASN A 334 -0.50 35.90 27.70
N THR A 335 -0.33 34.58 27.70
CA THR A 335 0.51 33.85 28.66
C THR A 335 2.01 34.01 28.34
N LEU A 336 2.35 34.04 27.05
CA LEU A 336 3.73 34.19 26.58
C LEU A 336 4.21 35.64 26.58
N GLN A 337 3.31 36.61 26.37
CA GLN A 337 3.60 38.04 26.24
C GLN A 337 4.55 38.60 27.33
N PRO A 338 4.36 38.30 28.63
CA PRO A 338 5.24 38.83 29.69
C PRO A 338 6.69 38.35 29.60
N HIS A 339 6.93 37.23 28.91
CA HIS A 339 8.23 36.57 28.78
C HIS A 339 8.90 36.83 27.41
N LEU A 340 8.27 37.63 26.54
CA LEU A 340 8.87 38.02 25.27
C LEU A 340 10.12 38.89 25.48
N HIS A 341 11.03 38.86 24.51
CA HIS A 341 12.22 39.71 24.55
C HIS A 341 11.83 41.21 24.56
N PRO A 342 12.57 42.10 25.26
CA PRO A 342 12.23 43.52 25.35
C PRO A 342 11.97 44.21 23.99
N GLN A 343 12.73 43.83 22.95
CA GLN A 343 12.52 44.34 21.60
C GLN A 343 11.14 43.95 21.03
N GLN A 344 10.64 42.75 21.31
CA GLN A 344 9.31 42.32 20.86
C GLN A 344 8.19 42.95 21.68
N GLN A 345 8.42 43.15 22.99
CA GLN A 345 7.49 43.90 23.84
C GLN A 345 7.31 45.33 23.33
N SER A 346 8.39 45.98 22.86
CA SER A 346 8.31 47.32 22.28
C SER A 346 7.43 47.41 21.03
N ALA A 347 7.34 46.33 20.23
CA ALA A 347 6.47 46.30 19.05
C ALA A 347 4.97 46.38 19.42
N LEU A 348 4.59 45.88 20.60
CA LEU A 348 3.21 45.90 21.08
C LEU A 348 2.70 47.30 21.42
N ALA A 349 3.61 48.26 21.60
CA ALA A 349 3.27 49.66 21.85
C ALA A 349 3.14 50.49 20.55
N ASP A 350 3.49 49.93 19.38
CA ASP A 350 3.43 50.63 18.10
C ASP A 350 1.98 50.71 17.59
N THR A 351 1.52 51.93 17.28
CA THR A 351 0.14 52.17 16.83
C THR A 351 -0.16 51.63 15.43
N ARG A 352 0.87 51.25 14.66
CA ARG A 352 0.74 50.65 13.33
C ARG A 352 0.53 49.14 13.38
N LEU A 353 0.72 48.52 14.53
CA LEU A 353 0.55 47.08 14.73
C LEU A 353 -0.91 46.76 15.11
N ASN A 354 -1.55 45.93 14.31
CA ASN A 354 -2.86 45.34 14.64
C ASN A 354 -2.71 43.83 14.79
N ILE A 355 -3.20 43.29 15.90
CA ILE A 355 -3.22 41.84 16.14
C ILE A 355 -4.67 41.38 16.19
N ASP A 356 -5.05 40.52 15.25
CA ASP A 356 -6.35 39.86 15.26
C ASP A 356 -6.20 38.39 15.68
N PHE A 357 -7.12 37.93 16.51
CA PHE A 357 -7.16 36.55 17.00
C PHE A 357 -8.23 35.72 16.30
N GLY A 358 -7.86 34.54 15.82
CA GLY A 358 -8.78 33.59 15.20
C GLY A 358 -8.19 32.79 14.04
N ASP A 359 -9.04 32.06 13.33
CA ASP A 359 -8.63 31.29 12.17
C ASP A 359 -8.20 32.21 11.01
N ALA A 360 -6.93 32.18 10.63
CA ALA A 360 -6.39 33.05 9.59
C ALA A 360 -7.05 32.81 8.22
N ARG A 361 -7.46 31.57 7.87
CA ARG A 361 -8.18 31.32 6.61
C ARG A 361 -9.58 31.95 6.62
N ALA A 362 -10.31 31.86 7.73
CA ALA A 362 -11.61 32.52 7.90
C ALA A 362 -11.48 34.04 7.89
N TRP A 363 -10.47 34.60 8.56
CA TRP A 363 -10.18 36.02 8.56
C TRP A 363 -9.90 36.53 7.14
N VAL A 364 -9.05 35.83 6.38
CA VAL A 364 -8.73 36.17 4.98
C VAL A 364 -9.99 36.23 4.12
N ARG A 365 -10.91 35.27 4.26
CA ARG A 365 -12.20 35.30 3.56
C ARG A 365 -13.08 36.47 3.98
N GLN A 366 -13.17 36.76 5.27
CA GLN A 366 -13.96 37.90 5.79
C GLN A 366 -13.37 39.26 5.43
N TRP A 367 -12.08 39.32 5.10
CA TRP A 367 -11.40 40.54 4.68
C TRP A 367 -11.57 40.82 3.17
N GLN A 368 -12.11 39.88 2.39
CA GLN A 368 -12.32 40.08 0.96
C GLN A 368 -13.21 41.30 0.68
N GLY A 369 -12.79 42.12 -0.29
CA GLY A 369 -13.49 43.36 -0.65
C GLY A 369 -13.18 44.57 0.25
N LYS A 370 -12.23 44.44 1.19
CA LYS A 370 -11.71 45.57 2.00
C LYS A 370 -10.41 46.12 1.39
N GLU A 371 -9.49 46.60 2.23
CA GLU A 371 -8.18 47.09 1.83
C GLU A 371 -7.22 45.96 1.46
N ASN A 372 -6.48 46.12 0.36
CA ASN A 372 -5.51 45.13 -0.11
C ASN A 372 -4.14 45.31 0.56
N PHE A 373 -3.33 44.24 0.58
CA PHE A 373 -1.99 44.23 1.15
C PHE A 373 -0.92 44.24 0.06
N ASP A 374 0.20 44.91 0.33
CA ASP A 374 1.36 44.97 -0.57
C ASP A 374 2.33 43.81 -0.33
N LEU A 375 2.37 43.32 0.91
CA LEU A 375 3.21 42.21 1.31
C LEU A 375 2.44 41.28 2.26
N VAL A 376 2.48 39.98 1.97
CA VAL A 376 1.97 38.93 2.85
C VAL A 376 3.12 38.01 3.24
N VAL A 377 3.36 37.82 4.53
CA VAL A 377 4.38 36.89 5.06
C VAL A 377 3.71 35.77 5.83
N ILE A 378 3.93 34.53 5.39
CA ILE A 378 3.43 33.32 6.06
C ILE A 378 4.52 32.80 7.00
N GLY A 379 4.31 32.98 8.30
CA GLY A 379 5.27 32.69 9.38
C GLY A 379 4.88 31.50 10.27
N VAL A 380 4.08 30.56 9.76
CA VAL A 380 3.55 29.41 10.52
C VAL A 380 4.54 28.23 10.63
N GLY A 381 5.65 28.24 9.88
CA GLY A 381 6.65 27.17 9.85
C GLY A 381 6.25 26.00 8.95
N ASP A 382 7.02 24.91 9.00
CA ASP A 382 6.87 23.76 8.11
C ASP A 382 5.50 23.07 8.19
N PRO A 383 5.00 22.48 7.09
CA PRO A 383 3.75 21.71 7.06
C PRO A 383 3.92 20.34 7.75
N THR A 384 4.23 20.34 9.05
CA THR A 384 4.47 19.16 9.91
C THR A 384 3.19 18.47 10.38
N SER A 385 2.06 19.16 10.22
CA SER A 385 0.73 18.71 10.60
C SER A 385 -0.27 19.13 9.53
N ILE A 386 -1.44 18.52 9.53
CA ILE A 386 -2.57 18.91 8.68
C ILE A 386 -3.02 20.34 9.04
N ARG A 387 -2.92 20.74 10.32
CA ARG A 387 -3.13 22.13 10.75
C ARG A 387 -2.19 23.13 10.08
N HIS A 388 -0.91 22.83 9.95
CA HIS A 388 0.06 23.74 9.29
C HIS A 388 -0.05 23.67 7.76
N ASN A 389 -0.29 22.47 7.21
CA ASN A 389 -0.41 22.22 5.77
C ASN A 389 -1.44 23.10 5.07
N ARG A 390 -2.53 23.46 5.76
CA ARG A 390 -3.62 24.29 5.22
C ARG A 390 -3.17 25.70 4.77
N PHE A 391 -2.02 26.18 5.22
CA PHE A 391 -1.43 27.46 4.81
C PHE A 391 -0.53 27.35 3.57
N TYR A 392 -0.41 26.13 3.01
CA TYR A 392 0.39 25.82 1.83
C TYR A 392 -0.46 25.27 0.68
N THR A 393 -1.79 25.31 0.77
CA THR A 393 -2.67 24.76 -0.28
C THR A 393 -3.04 25.80 -1.32
N LEU A 394 -3.40 25.32 -2.51
CA LEU A 394 -3.89 26.14 -3.62
C LEU A 394 -5.04 27.06 -3.19
N GLU A 395 -6.01 26.54 -2.44
CA GLU A 395 -7.19 27.29 -2.01
C GLU A 395 -6.83 28.44 -1.05
N PHE A 396 -5.81 28.27 -0.21
CA PHE A 396 -5.35 29.36 0.65
C PHE A 396 -4.63 30.44 -0.16
N TYR A 397 -3.76 30.04 -1.09
CA TYR A 397 -3.07 30.99 -1.96
C TYR A 397 -4.04 31.73 -2.89
N GLN A 398 -5.12 31.09 -3.36
CA GLN A 398 -6.21 31.75 -4.09
C GLN A 398 -6.89 32.81 -3.23
N ALA A 399 -7.19 32.48 -1.97
CA ALA A 399 -7.78 33.43 -1.03
C ALA A 399 -6.84 34.62 -0.77
N LEU A 400 -5.53 34.38 -0.62
CA LEU A 400 -4.54 35.44 -0.48
C LEU A 400 -4.39 36.30 -1.74
N GLN A 401 -4.41 35.71 -2.94
CA GLN A 401 -4.33 36.43 -4.21
C GLN A 401 -5.41 37.52 -4.30
N SER A 402 -6.62 37.24 -3.81
CA SER A 402 -7.72 38.22 -3.79
C SER A 402 -7.52 39.40 -2.85
N LEU A 403 -6.57 39.31 -1.90
CA LEU A 403 -6.24 40.37 -0.95
C LEU A 403 -5.01 41.19 -1.34
N LEU A 404 -4.28 40.80 -2.39
CA LEU A 404 -3.07 41.49 -2.79
C LEU A 404 -3.40 42.72 -3.64
N THR A 405 -2.56 43.74 -3.55
CA THR A 405 -2.49 44.78 -4.59
C THR A 405 -1.97 44.15 -5.89
N PRO A 406 -2.13 44.80 -7.06
CA PRO A 406 -1.58 44.27 -8.31
C PRO A 406 -0.10 43.88 -8.15
N ASN A 407 0.72 44.78 -7.59
CA ASN A 407 2.14 44.55 -7.32
C ASN A 407 2.42 43.77 -6.01
N GLY A 408 1.40 43.20 -5.37
CA GLY A 408 1.53 42.57 -4.07
C GLY A 408 2.39 41.30 -4.13
N VAL A 409 3.10 41.01 -3.03
CA VAL A 409 4.01 39.86 -2.93
C VAL A 409 3.58 38.96 -1.77
N VAL A 410 3.56 37.65 -2.00
CA VAL A 410 3.42 36.64 -0.94
C VAL A 410 4.78 35.99 -0.73
N CYS A 411 5.25 35.94 0.51
CA CYS A 411 6.46 35.24 0.90
C CYS A 411 6.18 34.18 1.97
N THR A 412 6.81 33.01 1.82
CA THR A 412 6.68 31.87 2.74
C THR A 412 8.00 31.12 2.82
N ARG A 413 8.24 30.41 3.92
CA ARG A 413 9.47 29.63 4.13
C ARG A 413 9.16 28.21 4.58
N ILE A 414 10.02 27.29 4.18
CA ILE A 414 10.00 25.89 4.61
C ILE A 414 11.44 25.40 4.86
N GLY A 415 11.59 24.29 5.59
CA GLY A 415 12.84 23.58 5.75
C GLY A 415 13.49 23.23 4.40
N GLY A 416 14.78 23.46 4.31
CA GLY A 416 15.61 23.30 3.12
C GLY A 416 16.90 22.54 3.44
N ALA A 417 17.88 22.68 2.55
CA ALA A 417 19.22 22.17 2.75
C ALA A 417 20.21 23.04 1.95
N ALA A 418 21.19 23.64 2.63
CA ALA A 418 22.08 24.61 2.00
C ALA A 418 22.96 24.05 0.87
N ASN A 419 23.35 22.77 0.96
CA ASN A 419 24.34 22.16 0.07
C ASN A 419 23.84 20.93 -0.70
N TYR A 420 22.78 20.25 -0.24
CA TYR A 420 22.29 19.02 -0.87
C TYR A 420 20.77 18.87 -0.72
N LEU A 421 20.05 19.05 -1.83
CA LEU A 421 18.61 18.80 -1.92
C LEU A 421 18.34 17.33 -2.25
N GLY A 422 18.27 16.51 -1.20
CA GLY A 422 17.78 15.13 -1.28
C GLY A 422 16.39 15.03 -1.92
N GLN A 423 15.99 13.84 -2.38
CA GLN A 423 14.71 13.67 -3.08
C GLN A 423 13.50 14.15 -2.26
N GLU A 424 13.53 13.95 -0.95
CA GLU A 424 12.44 14.26 -0.03
C GLU A 424 12.28 15.77 0.19
N VAL A 425 13.37 16.47 0.54
CA VAL A 425 13.40 17.94 0.70
C VAL A 425 13.06 18.62 -0.63
N ALA A 426 13.61 18.10 -1.74
CA ALA A 426 13.26 18.58 -3.08
C ALA A 426 11.78 18.33 -3.42
N GLY A 427 11.18 17.23 -2.96
CA GLY A 427 9.75 16.95 -3.17
C GLY A 427 8.84 17.93 -2.42
N LEU A 428 9.16 18.21 -1.15
CA LEU A 428 8.47 19.21 -0.35
C LEU A 428 8.57 20.60 -0.99
N GLY A 429 9.77 21.04 -1.32
CA GLY A 429 10.01 22.32 -1.97
C GLY A 429 9.36 22.43 -3.35
N ALA A 430 9.40 21.36 -4.15
CA ALA A 430 8.82 21.37 -5.49
C ALA A 430 7.29 21.46 -5.43
N SER A 431 6.64 20.79 -4.46
CA SER A 431 5.19 20.89 -4.28
C SER A 431 4.75 22.29 -3.86
N VAL A 432 5.45 22.95 -2.93
CA VAL A 432 5.18 24.35 -2.56
C VAL A 432 5.42 25.29 -3.75
N TRP A 433 6.54 25.11 -4.46
CA TRP A 433 6.90 25.89 -5.64
C TRP A 433 5.84 25.78 -6.75
N ALA A 434 5.40 24.56 -7.08
CA ALA A 434 4.38 24.31 -8.10
C ALA A 434 2.99 24.82 -7.68
N THR A 435 2.64 24.68 -6.41
CA THR A 435 1.35 25.17 -5.87
C THR A 435 1.29 26.70 -5.94
N LEU A 436 2.36 27.41 -5.54
CA LEU A 436 2.47 28.86 -5.75
C LEU A 436 2.42 29.21 -7.24
N GLY A 437 3.12 28.45 -8.07
CA GLY A 437 3.24 28.69 -9.51
C GLY A 437 1.96 28.49 -10.31
N THR A 438 0.95 27.82 -9.73
CA THR A 438 -0.37 27.68 -10.33
C THR A 438 -1.13 29.01 -10.37
N LEU A 439 -0.83 29.93 -9.45
CA LEU A 439 -1.48 31.24 -9.36
C LEU A 439 -0.54 32.38 -9.71
N PHE A 440 0.71 32.32 -9.27
CA PHE A 440 1.68 33.40 -9.38
C PHE A 440 2.76 33.05 -10.42
N PRO A 441 2.75 33.67 -11.61
CA PRO A 441 3.69 33.34 -12.67
C PRO A 441 5.13 33.71 -12.32
N HIS A 442 5.35 34.78 -11.53
CA HIS A 442 6.67 35.25 -11.13
C HIS A 442 7.00 34.80 -9.71
N ARG A 443 8.09 34.04 -9.56
CA ARG A 443 8.53 33.46 -8.29
C ARG A 443 10.05 33.56 -8.16
N VAL A 444 10.51 33.81 -6.94
CA VAL A 444 11.94 33.85 -6.57
C VAL A 444 12.12 32.99 -5.32
N LEU A 445 13.30 32.37 -5.20
CA LEU A 445 13.66 31.57 -4.03
C LEU A 445 15.04 31.94 -3.52
N VAL A 446 15.18 31.98 -2.20
CA VAL A 446 16.44 32.05 -1.46
C VAL A 446 16.80 30.63 -1.03
N PRO A 447 17.93 30.06 -1.49
CA PRO A 447 18.37 28.73 -1.09
C PRO A 447 19.10 28.79 0.26
N GLY A 448 19.01 27.72 1.05
CA GLY A 448 19.68 27.62 2.35
C GLY A 448 19.18 26.46 3.18
N ASP A 449 19.46 26.49 4.48
CA ASP A 449 18.87 25.56 5.46
C ASP A 449 17.34 25.71 5.54
N GLU A 450 16.82 26.84 5.08
CA GLU A 450 15.43 27.05 4.73
C GLU A 450 15.33 27.53 3.28
N LEU A 451 14.27 27.11 2.59
CA LEU A 451 13.89 27.67 1.31
C LEU A 451 12.90 28.80 1.54
N PHE A 452 13.30 30.04 1.20
CA PHE A 452 12.42 31.21 1.29
C PHE A 452 11.85 31.52 -0.10
N PHE A 453 10.55 31.32 -0.30
CA PHE A 453 9.87 31.62 -1.56
C PHE A 453 9.16 32.97 -1.49
N CYS A 454 9.24 33.74 -2.56
CA CYS A 454 8.37 34.90 -2.79
C CYS A 454 7.70 34.78 -4.17
N ALA A 455 6.43 35.17 -4.27
CA ALA A 455 5.61 35.01 -5.45
C ALA A 455 4.70 36.22 -5.69
N SER A 456 4.49 36.61 -6.95
CA SER A 456 3.63 37.73 -7.35
C SER A 456 3.03 37.56 -8.75
N GLN A 457 1.99 38.35 -9.03
CA GLN A 457 1.46 38.55 -10.40
C GLN A 457 2.37 39.43 -11.24
N HIS A 458 3.25 40.22 -10.61
CA HIS A 458 4.19 41.09 -11.29
C HIS A 458 5.63 40.55 -11.22
N PRO A 459 6.51 40.92 -12.16
CA PRO A 459 7.91 40.51 -12.14
C PRO A 459 8.60 40.85 -10.82
N LEU A 460 9.26 39.84 -10.24
CA LEU A 460 10.06 39.97 -9.03
C LEU A 460 11.53 40.19 -9.39
N GLU A 461 12.21 41.01 -8.60
CA GLU A 461 13.65 41.26 -8.72
C GLU A 461 14.46 40.04 -8.29
N GLN A 462 15.51 39.71 -9.03
CA GLN A 462 16.42 38.59 -8.72
C GLN A 462 17.87 39.04 -8.57
N ASP A 463 18.22 40.25 -9.03
CA ASP A 463 19.57 40.79 -8.88
C ASP A 463 19.80 41.26 -7.42
N PRO A 464 20.78 40.68 -6.71
CA PRO A 464 21.13 41.10 -5.35
C PRO A 464 21.49 42.59 -5.25
N ALA A 465 22.17 43.15 -6.26
CA ALA A 465 22.57 44.54 -6.26
C ALA A 465 21.34 45.46 -6.38
N ALA A 466 20.42 45.16 -7.29
CA ALA A 466 19.15 45.88 -7.43
C ALA A 466 18.30 45.83 -6.15
N LEU A 467 18.23 44.67 -5.48
CA LEU A 467 17.55 44.52 -4.19
C LEU A 467 18.22 45.32 -3.08
N TYR A 468 19.55 45.35 -3.04
CA TYR A 468 20.29 46.18 -2.10
C TYR A 468 20.01 47.68 -2.34
N GLN A 469 19.96 48.13 -3.60
CA GLN A 469 19.58 49.51 -3.93
C GLN A 469 18.15 49.84 -3.52
N ARG A 470 17.21 48.89 -3.63
CA ARG A 470 15.85 49.05 -3.11
C ARG A 470 15.86 49.16 -1.58
N PHE A 471 16.60 48.28 -0.90
CA PHE A 471 16.79 48.34 0.54
C PHE A 471 17.34 49.69 0.99
N LEU A 472 18.40 50.22 0.36
CA LEU A 472 18.98 51.53 0.71
C LEU A 472 17.95 52.68 0.67
N LYS A 473 16.95 52.62 -0.22
CA LYS A 473 15.90 53.63 -0.33
C LYS A 473 14.87 53.59 0.79
N ILE A 474 14.64 52.41 1.37
CA ILE A 474 13.60 52.18 2.39
C ILE A 474 14.16 51.87 3.77
N LYS A 475 15.49 51.69 3.89
CA LYS A 475 16.11 51.20 5.11
C LYS A 475 15.89 52.19 6.26
N PRO A 476 15.74 51.66 7.48
CA PRO A 476 15.82 52.49 8.67
C PRO A 476 17.22 53.12 8.80
N PRO A 477 17.35 54.38 9.28
CA PRO A 477 18.65 55.06 9.38
C PRO A 477 19.68 54.28 10.20
N GLU A 478 19.23 53.70 11.31
CA GLU A 478 20.06 53.01 12.31
C GLU A 478 20.50 51.60 11.89
N LYS A 479 19.84 51.01 10.88
CA LYS A 479 20.14 49.65 10.43
C LYS A 479 21.12 49.65 9.27
N THR A 480 22.18 48.87 9.44
CA THR A 480 23.23 48.70 8.43
C THR A 480 23.39 47.23 8.11
N ILE A 481 23.10 46.87 6.86
CA ILE A 481 23.32 45.54 6.31
C ILE A 481 24.37 45.70 5.20
N PRO A 482 25.48 44.95 5.21
CA PRO A 482 26.46 45.02 4.14
C PRO A 482 25.85 44.50 2.85
N GLU A 483 26.23 45.10 1.71
CA GLU A 483 25.77 44.68 0.38
C GLU A 483 25.98 43.17 0.15
N VAL A 484 27.13 42.64 0.60
CA VAL A 484 27.48 41.21 0.53
C VAL A 484 26.41 40.30 1.13
N ALA A 485 25.65 40.75 2.13
CA ALA A 485 24.58 39.92 2.71
C ALA A 485 23.45 39.61 1.71
N PHE A 486 23.16 40.50 0.75
CA PHE A 486 22.19 40.22 -0.31
C PHE A 486 22.74 39.20 -1.31
N PHE A 487 24.05 39.25 -1.61
CA PHE A 487 24.73 38.26 -2.43
C PHE A 487 24.79 36.88 -1.74
N ASP A 488 24.96 36.85 -0.42
CA ASP A 488 24.93 35.62 0.37
C ASP A 488 23.52 35.00 0.44
N LEU A 489 22.47 35.83 0.45
CA LEU A 489 21.07 35.38 0.40
C LEU A 489 20.71 34.78 -0.97
N LEU A 490 21.19 35.37 -2.07
CA LEU A 490 20.91 34.91 -3.43
C LEU A 490 22.18 34.55 -4.22
N PRO A 491 22.91 33.48 -3.86
CA PRO A 491 24.03 33.03 -4.68
C PRO A 491 23.50 32.48 -6.01
N GLU A 492 23.80 33.13 -7.13
CA GLU A 492 23.24 32.80 -8.46
C GLU A 492 23.31 31.31 -8.78
N GLY A 493 24.48 30.69 -8.59
CA GLY A 493 24.68 29.26 -8.85
C GLY A 493 23.81 28.36 -7.97
N ARG A 494 23.62 28.68 -6.69
CA ARG A 494 22.79 27.88 -5.77
C ARG A 494 21.30 28.07 -6.02
N ALA A 495 20.89 29.30 -6.32
CA ALA A 495 19.50 29.62 -6.64
C ALA A 495 19.09 28.93 -7.95
N ALA A 496 19.95 28.97 -8.98
CA ALA A 496 19.74 28.28 -10.24
C ALA A 496 19.71 26.76 -10.08
N PHE A 497 20.66 26.17 -9.34
CA PHE A 497 20.69 24.74 -9.03
C PHE A 497 19.41 24.28 -8.30
N THR A 498 19.03 25.01 -7.26
CA THR A 498 17.82 24.70 -6.47
C THR A 498 16.58 24.80 -7.35
N ARG A 499 16.45 25.88 -8.13
CA ARG A 499 15.32 26.06 -9.06
C ARG A 499 15.22 24.93 -10.08
N ALA A 500 16.31 24.59 -10.75
CA ALA A 500 16.34 23.48 -11.72
C ALA A 500 15.93 22.15 -11.07
N ARG A 501 16.31 21.93 -9.81
CA ARG A 501 15.93 20.73 -9.06
C ARG A 501 14.44 20.69 -8.69
N LEU A 502 13.85 21.83 -8.36
CA LEU A 502 12.42 21.93 -8.06
C LEU A 502 11.56 21.82 -9.34
N GLU A 503 12.00 22.42 -10.44
CA GLU A 503 11.28 22.44 -11.73
C GLU A 503 11.41 21.13 -12.51
N GLY A 504 12.55 20.43 -12.41
CA GLY A 504 12.76 19.14 -13.05
C GLY A 504 11.94 17.98 -12.47
N LYS A 505 11.11 18.23 -11.45
CA LYS A 505 10.19 17.25 -10.88
C LYS A 505 8.76 17.52 -11.32
N ASN A 506 8.03 16.48 -11.72
CA ASN A 506 6.57 16.52 -11.80
C ASN A 506 6.01 16.58 -10.37
N ALA A 507 5.92 17.79 -9.82
CA ALA A 507 5.45 18.02 -8.47
C ALA A 507 3.92 18.07 -8.41
N GLU A 508 3.35 17.37 -7.43
CA GLU A 508 1.91 17.40 -7.18
C GLU A 508 1.49 18.69 -6.48
N ILE A 509 0.32 19.20 -6.87
CA ILE A 509 -0.26 20.41 -6.30
C ILE A 509 -0.91 20.09 -4.96
N ASN A 510 -0.57 20.86 -3.93
CA ASN A 510 -1.14 20.74 -2.60
C ASN A 510 -2.53 21.38 -2.55
N THR A 511 -3.55 20.61 -2.17
CA THR A 511 -4.95 21.05 -2.09
C THR A 511 -5.57 20.66 -0.76
N ASP A 512 -6.75 21.20 -0.44
CA ASP A 512 -7.47 20.81 0.78
C ASP A 512 -7.90 19.33 0.76
N THR A 513 -8.07 18.74 -0.42
CA THR A 513 -8.47 17.33 -0.60
C THR A 513 -7.30 16.37 -0.75
N LEU A 514 -6.13 16.89 -1.13
CA LEU A 514 -4.88 16.16 -1.27
C LEU A 514 -3.76 16.97 -0.59
N PRO A 515 -3.60 16.83 0.75
CA PRO A 515 -2.59 17.56 1.52
C PRO A 515 -1.19 16.97 1.29
N ILE A 516 -0.66 17.04 0.06
CA ILE A 516 0.53 16.29 -0.34
C ILE A 516 1.83 16.82 0.29
N THR A 517 1.92 18.11 0.64
CA THR A 517 3.11 18.64 1.32
C THR A 517 3.28 18.05 2.71
N PHE A 518 2.18 17.73 3.41
CA PHE A 518 2.21 16.98 4.66
C PHE A 518 2.76 15.57 4.47
N TYR A 519 2.43 14.90 3.37
CA TYR A 519 3.01 13.60 3.02
C TYR A 519 4.51 13.68 2.75
N TYR A 520 5.00 14.67 1.97
CA TYR A 520 6.44 14.82 1.74
C TYR A 520 7.20 15.08 3.04
N ASN A 521 6.61 15.88 3.95
CA ASN A 521 7.21 16.11 5.26
C ASN A 521 7.20 14.85 6.14
N LEU A 522 6.18 13.99 6.02
CA LEU A 522 6.15 12.69 6.71
C LEU A 522 7.30 11.77 6.27
N ILE A 523 7.62 11.73 4.97
CA ILE A 523 8.77 10.96 4.47
C ILE A 523 10.07 11.56 5.01
N LEU A 524 10.19 12.89 4.96
CA LEU A 524 11.35 13.60 5.48
C LEU A 524 11.59 13.29 6.96
N TRP A 525 10.53 13.32 7.77
CA TRP A 525 10.57 12.92 9.17
C TRP A 525 11.01 11.45 9.34
N SER A 526 10.49 10.55 8.51
CA SER A 526 10.89 9.15 8.57
C SER A 526 12.38 8.93 8.27
N ARG A 527 12.96 9.73 7.36
CA ARG A 527 14.40 9.74 7.07
C ARG A 527 15.23 10.23 8.25
N PHE A 528 14.85 11.35 8.87
CA PHE A 528 15.54 11.88 10.06
C PHE A 528 15.52 10.91 11.25
N THR A 529 14.53 10.03 11.30
CA THR A 529 14.38 9.03 12.35
C THR A 529 14.91 7.64 12.00
N ALA A 530 15.54 7.50 10.82
CA ALA A 530 16.03 6.23 10.28
C ALA A 530 14.97 5.11 10.32
N SER A 531 13.69 5.47 10.16
CA SER A 531 12.59 4.50 10.21
C SER A 531 12.29 3.95 8.81
N GLY A 532 12.16 2.62 8.68
CA GLY A 532 11.78 2.00 7.41
C GLY A 532 10.34 2.30 6.96
N ALA A 533 9.54 3.00 7.77
CA ALA A 533 8.14 3.32 7.49
C ALA A 533 7.97 4.30 6.32
N GLY A 534 8.84 5.31 6.20
CA GLY A 534 8.83 6.28 5.11
C GLY A 534 9.34 5.69 3.81
N GLU A 535 10.31 4.77 3.87
CA GLU A 535 10.71 3.98 2.70
C GLU A 535 9.56 3.11 2.20
N PHE A 536 8.81 2.50 3.13
CA PHE A 536 7.59 1.75 2.80
C PHE A 536 6.50 2.65 2.19
N LEU A 537 6.25 3.84 2.75
CA LEU A 537 5.26 4.77 2.20
C LEU A 537 5.67 5.35 0.85
N ALA A 538 6.94 5.71 0.67
CA ALA A 538 7.49 6.17 -0.60
C ALA A 538 7.41 5.06 -1.66
N TRP A 539 7.87 3.85 -1.31
CA TRP A 539 7.69 2.66 -2.13
C TRP A 539 6.22 2.46 -2.51
N LEU A 540 5.31 2.58 -1.55
CA LEU A 540 3.87 2.42 -1.79
C LEU A 540 3.30 3.53 -2.67
N LYS A 541 3.75 4.78 -2.56
CA LYS A 541 3.35 5.87 -3.46
C LYS A 541 3.83 5.63 -4.88
N ASP A 542 5.06 5.16 -5.03
CA ASP A 542 5.64 4.80 -6.33
C ASP A 542 4.91 3.61 -6.98
N LEU A 543 4.10 2.88 -6.20
CA LEU A 543 3.15 1.89 -6.70
C LEU A 543 1.83 2.55 -7.11
N ASP A 544 1.72 3.08 -8.32
CA ASP A 544 0.48 3.69 -8.84
C ASP A 544 -0.80 2.84 -8.62
N GLY A 545 -0.65 1.51 -8.56
CA GLY A 545 -1.74 0.55 -8.37
C GLY A 545 -2.07 0.16 -6.91
N TRP A 546 -1.30 0.61 -5.92
CA TRP A 546 -1.48 0.21 -4.51
C TRP A 546 -2.90 0.40 -3.96
N PRO A 547 -3.67 1.46 -4.31
CA PRO A 547 -4.98 1.67 -3.72
C PRO A 547 -5.99 0.59 -4.16
N TYR A 548 -5.75 -0.07 -5.29
CA TYR A 548 -6.56 -1.19 -5.80
C TYR A 548 -6.22 -2.54 -5.15
N GLY A 549 -5.06 -2.64 -4.48
CA GLY A 549 -4.65 -3.83 -3.72
C GLY A 549 -5.53 -4.07 -2.48
N VAL A 550 -6.03 -3.02 -1.83
CA VAL A 550 -6.91 -3.14 -0.67
C VAL A 550 -8.23 -3.83 -1.06
N PRO A 551 -8.97 -3.38 -2.09
CA PRO A 551 -10.13 -4.15 -2.56
C PRO A 551 -9.84 -5.55 -3.06
N ALA A 552 -8.69 -5.79 -3.71
CA ALA A 552 -8.30 -7.13 -4.14
C ALA A 552 -8.10 -8.07 -2.96
N PHE A 553 -7.53 -7.59 -1.84
CA PHE A 553 -7.45 -8.31 -0.58
C PHE A 553 -8.85 -8.65 -0.04
N PHE A 554 -9.77 -7.68 0.01
CA PHE A 554 -11.15 -7.93 0.44
C PHE A 554 -11.88 -8.94 -0.48
N ALA A 555 -11.68 -8.86 -1.80
CA ALA A 555 -12.24 -9.81 -2.76
C ALA A 555 -11.67 -11.24 -2.57
N ALA A 556 -10.35 -11.36 -2.37
CA ALA A 556 -9.68 -12.63 -2.07
C ALA A 556 -10.16 -13.21 -0.72
N TRP A 557 -10.41 -12.34 0.26
CA TRP A 557 -10.92 -12.71 1.57
C TRP A 557 -12.35 -13.25 1.48
N ILE A 558 -13.23 -12.59 0.72
CA ILE A 558 -14.59 -13.07 0.41
C ILE A 558 -14.52 -14.45 -0.25
N LEU A 559 -13.65 -14.63 -1.24
CA LEU A 559 -13.42 -15.92 -1.91
C LEU A 559 -12.95 -16.99 -0.94
N PHE A 560 -12.03 -16.68 -0.02
CA PHE A 560 -11.51 -17.63 0.96
C PHE A 560 -12.59 -18.18 1.90
N PHE A 561 -13.52 -17.34 2.37
CA PHE A 561 -14.62 -17.76 3.26
C PHE A 561 -15.80 -18.40 2.51
N SER A 562 -15.97 -18.12 1.21
CA SER A 562 -17.06 -18.64 0.38
C SER A 562 -16.87 -20.07 -0.13
N LEU A 563 -15.65 -20.61 -0.13
CA LEU A 563 -15.31 -21.87 -0.82
C LEU A 563 -15.44 -23.17 -0.01
N LYS A 564 -16.18 -23.17 1.11
CA LYS A 564 -16.45 -24.39 1.89
C LYS A 564 -17.85 -24.98 1.52
N GLY A 565 -17.95 -26.31 1.52
CA GLY A 565 -18.94 -27.11 0.76
C GLY A 565 -20.40 -27.14 1.24
N GLN A 566 -21.31 -27.77 0.50
CA GLN A 566 -22.77 -27.63 0.65
C GLN A 566 -23.43 -28.59 1.67
N SER A 567 -23.20 -28.41 2.97
CA SER A 567 -24.00 -29.01 4.05
C SER A 567 -24.98 -27.98 4.65
N LYS A 568 -26.11 -28.40 5.25
CA LYS A 568 -27.00 -27.49 6.03
C LYS A 568 -26.23 -26.75 7.14
N THR A 569 -25.37 -27.46 7.87
CA THR A 569 -24.45 -26.88 8.87
C THR A 569 -23.37 -25.97 8.26
N HIS A 570 -23.18 -26.06 6.95
CA HIS A 570 -22.24 -25.20 6.24
C HIS A 570 -22.88 -23.93 5.71
N LEU A 571 -24.16 -23.98 5.31
CA LEU A 571 -24.91 -22.79 4.92
C LEU A 571 -25.03 -21.80 6.08
N GLU A 572 -25.34 -22.29 7.28
CA GLU A 572 -25.36 -21.48 8.50
C GLU A 572 -23.99 -20.89 8.81
N ARG A 573 -22.91 -21.67 8.69
CA ARG A 573 -21.53 -21.15 8.85
C ARG A 573 -21.14 -20.14 7.78
N PHE A 574 -21.57 -20.32 6.53
CA PHE A 574 -21.36 -19.36 5.46
C PHE A 574 -22.10 -18.07 5.77
N ARG A 575 -23.38 -18.15 6.14
CA ARG A 575 -24.18 -16.99 6.55
C ARG A 575 -23.54 -16.24 7.72
N GLN A 576 -23.09 -16.96 8.75
CA GLN A 576 -22.38 -16.40 9.90
C GLN A 576 -21.07 -15.71 9.49
N ASN A 577 -20.23 -16.36 8.68
CA ASN A 577 -18.96 -15.78 8.24
C ASN A 577 -19.17 -14.56 7.33
N THR A 578 -20.15 -14.59 6.44
CA THR A 578 -20.47 -13.44 5.58
C THR A 578 -21.03 -12.28 6.41
N ALA A 579 -21.81 -12.54 7.46
CA ALA A 579 -22.26 -11.51 8.39
C ALA A 579 -21.10 -10.89 9.17
N LEU A 580 -20.17 -11.71 9.69
CA LEU A 580 -18.96 -11.22 10.38
C LEU A 580 -18.05 -10.43 9.44
N PHE A 581 -17.88 -10.87 8.19
CA PHE A 581 -17.13 -10.15 7.17
C PHE A 581 -17.79 -8.82 6.81
N SER A 582 -19.12 -8.82 6.66
CA SER A 582 -19.90 -7.61 6.41
C SER A 582 -19.73 -6.61 7.55
N LEU A 583 -19.84 -7.05 8.81
CA LEU A 583 -19.55 -6.21 9.98
C LEU A 583 -18.13 -5.65 9.97
N ALA A 584 -17.12 -6.47 9.68
CA ALA A 584 -15.74 -6.02 9.62
C ALA A 584 -15.50 -4.99 8.50
N SER A 585 -16.04 -5.23 7.31
CA SER A 585 -15.94 -4.30 6.19
C SER A 585 -16.69 -2.99 6.48
N PHE A 586 -17.82 -3.08 7.17
CA PHE A 586 -18.60 -1.92 7.57
C PHE A 586 -17.93 -1.11 8.67
N GLY A 587 -17.36 -1.76 9.69
CA GLY A 587 -16.52 -1.13 10.70
C GLY A 587 -15.31 -0.41 10.08
N PHE A 588 -14.64 -1.06 9.11
CA PHE A 588 -13.54 -0.47 8.35
C PHE A 588 -13.95 0.84 7.67
N VAL A 589 -15.05 0.80 6.91
CA VAL A 589 -15.54 1.95 6.14
C VAL A 589 -16.06 3.06 7.04
N THR A 590 -16.78 2.71 8.11
CA THR A 590 -17.32 3.68 9.08
C THR A 590 -16.18 4.45 9.77
N MET A 591 -15.15 3.74 10.26
CA MET A 591 -14.03 4.39 10.92
C MET A 591 -13.19 5.22 9.94
N ALA A 592 -12.96 4.72 8.71
CA ALA A 592 -12.24 5.46 7.69
C ALA A 592 -12.98 6.74 7.26
N ALA A 593 -14.31 6.69 7.10
CA ALA A 593 -15.15 7.86 6.83
C ALA A 593 -15.10 8.87 7.98
N GLN A 594 -15.17 8.41 9.24
CA GLN A 594 -15.05 9.25 10.41
C GLN A 594 -13.68 9.97 10.46
N LEU A 595 -12.58 9.29 10.14
CA LEU A 595 -11.26 9.92 10.04
C LEU A 595 -11.20 10.97 8.93
N VAL A 596 -11.78 10.70 7.76
CA VAL A 596 -11.83 11.70 6.67
C VAL A 596 -12.62 12.95 7.09
N ILE A 597 -13.72 12.80 7.83
CA ILE A 597 -14.48 13.93 8.38
C ILE A 597 -13.64 14.72 9.38
N LEU A 598 -12.95 14.04 10.31
CA LEU A 598 -12.08 14.66 11.31
C LEU A 598 -10.90 15.42 10.65
N LEU A 599 -10.22 14.81 9.68
CA LEU A 599 -9.09 15.44 9.00
C LEU A 599 -9.53 16.59 8.08
N SER A 600 -10.67 16.46 7.41
CA SER A 600 -11.25 17.57 6.63
C SER A 600 -11.67 18.73 7.53
N PHE A 601 -12.22 18.43 8.72
CA PHE A 601 -12.49 19.45 9.74
C PHE A 601 -11.20 20.16 10.16
N GLN A 602 -10.10 19.43 10.36
CA GLN A 602 -8.80 20.03 10.68
C GLN A 602 -8.26 20.90 9.54
N MET A 603 -8.35 20.46 8.27
CA MET A 603 -7.91 21.25 7.11
C MET A 603 -8.68 22.56 6.94
N LYS A 604 -10.00 22.54 7.20
CA LYS A 604 -10.88 23.69 6.96
C LYS A 604 -11.01 24.62 8.17
N ILE A 605 -11.01 24.09 9.39
CA ILE A 605 -11.28 24.86 10.64
C ILE A 605 -10.05 24.96 11.55
N GLY A 606 -9.15 23.98 11.58
CA GLY A 606 -7.88 24.04 12.31
C GLY A 606 -7.93 23.84 13.83
N VAL A 607 -9.06 23.39 14.40
CA VAL A 607 -9.23 23.26 15.87
C VAL A 607 -9.77 21.88 16.28
N ILE A 608 -9.15 20.79 15.82
CA ILE A 608 -9.59 19.43 16.17
C ILE A 608 -9.42 19.10 17.66
N PHE A 609 -8.39 19.62 18.33
CA PHE A 609 -7.98 19.20 19.67
C PHE A 609 -9.11 19.30 20.72
N SER A 610 -9.85 20.41 20.77
CA SER A 610 -11.00 20.56 21.66
C SER A 610 -12.33 20.03 21.09
N ARG A 611 -12.40 19.78 19.77
CA ARG A 611 -13.64 19.42 19.06
C ARG A 611 -13.78 17.94 18.76
N ILE A 612 -12.71 17.16 18.91
CA ILE A 612 -12.72 15.71 18.70
C ILE A 612 -13.76 15.00 19.58
N ALA A 613 -13.93 15.44 20.83
CA ALA A 613 -14.92 14.87 21.75
C ALA A 613 -16.36 15.18 21.31
N VAL A 614 -16.63 16.37 20.74
CA VAL A 614 -17.95 16.73 20.19
C VAL A 614 -18.26 15.88 18.96
N ILE A 615 -17.32 15.82 18.02
CA ILE A 615 -17.52 15.11 16.75
C ILE A 615 -17.70 13.61 17.01
N ASN A 616 -16.90 13.03 17.92
CA ASN A 616 -17.06 11.64 18.33
C ASN A 616 -18.34 11.43 19.15
N GLY A 617 -18.73 12.38 20.00
CA GLY A 617 -20.01 12.35 20.71
C GLY A 617 -21.20 12.30 19.74
N LEU A 618 -21.22 13.15 18.72
CA LEU A 618 -22.26 13.14 17.70
C LEU A 618 -22.27 11.85 16.87
N PHE A 619 -21.09 11.33 16.52
CA PHE A 619 -20.98 10.01 15.94
C PHE A 619 -21.60 8.92 16.84
N MET A 620 -21.31 8.94 18.14
CA MET A 620 -21.90 8.00 19.11
C MET A 620 -23.42 8.19 19.25
N ALA A 621 -23.92 9.42 19.23
CA ALA A 621 -25.37 9.70 19.22
C ALA A 621 -26.04 9.10 17.98
N GLY A 622 -25.41 9.26 16.81
CA GLY A 622 -25.85 8.64 15.57
C GLY A 622 -25.86 7.12 15.68
N LEU A 623 -24.79 6.54 16.24
CA LEU A 623 -24.63 5.09 16.42
C LEU A 623 -25.70 4.50 17.35
N VAL A 624 -26.03 5.18 18.45
CA VAL A 624 -27.16 4.83 19.32
C VAL A 624 -28.47 4.83 18.55
N LEU A 625 -28.76 5.91 17.80
CA LEU A 625 -30.00 6.03 17.04
C LEU A 625 -30.09 4.97 15.94
N GLY A 626 -28.99 4.75 15.21
CA GLY A 626 -28.88 3.73 14.17
C GLY A 626 -29.14 2.32 14.71
N ALA A 627 -28.52 1.97 15.84
CA ALA A 627 -28.68 0.65 16.45
C ALA A 627 -30.07 0.43 17.08
N ALA A 628 -30.58 1.42 17.82
CA ALA A 628 -31.85 1.31 18.55
C ALA A 628 -33.07 1.42 17.64
N TRP A 629 -33.05 2.35 16.66
CA TRP A 629 -34.18 2.64 15.79
C TRP A 629 -34.09 1.89 14.46
N LEU A 630 -33.18 2.27 13.55
CA LEU A 630 -33.15 1.74 12.19
C LEU A 630 -32.81 0.24 12.14
N GLY A 631 -31.67 -0.15 12.73
CA GLY A 631 -31.23 -1.54 12.79
C GLY A 631 -32.15 -2.41 13.65
N GLY A 632 -32.62 -1.87 14.78
CA GLY A 632 -33.60 -2.53 15.65
C GLY A 632 -34.94 -2.79 14.95
N TRP A 633 -35.44 -1.83 14.17
CA TRP A 633 -36.68 -1.96 13.40
C TRP A 633 -36.54 -2.97 12.25
N LEU A 634 -35.46 -2.88 11.46
CA LEU A 634 -35.18 -3.83 10.37
C LEU A 634 -35.03 -5.27 10.90
N SER A 635 -34.38 -5.45 12.04
CA SER A 635 -34.22 -6.77 12.66
C SER A 635 -35.55 -7.38 13.11
N ARG A 636 -36.53 -6.57 13.53
CA ARG A 636 -37.86 -7.07 13.97
C ARG A 636 -38.77 -7.47 12.82
N ARG A 637 -38.57 -6.88 11.62
CA ARG A 637 -39.35 -7.20 10.41
C ARG A 637 -38.96 -8.52 9.74
N GLY A 638 -37.90 -9.18 10.20
CA GLY A 638 -37.43 -10.46 9.63
C GLY A 638 -36.65 -10.33 8.32
N THR A 639 -36.53 -9.13 7.76
CA THR A 639 -35.78 -8.85 6.52
C THR A 639 -34.31 -8.52 6.80
N VAL A 640 -33.61 -9.38 7.56
CA VAL A 640 -32.28 -9.07 8.11
C VAL A 640 -31.23 -8.93 7.00
N GLU A 641 -31.19 -9.87 6.06
CA GLU A 641 -30.21 -9.88 4.96
C GLU A 641 -30.41 -8.70 3.99
N SER A 642 -31.65 -8.44 3.58
CA SER A 642 -31.98 -7.31 2.68
C SER A 642 -31.80 -5.97 3.39
N GLY A 643 -32.09 -5.89 4.69
CA GLY A 643 -31.81 -4.71 5.50
C GLY A 643 -30.31 -4.41 5.57
N LEU A 644 -29.48 -5.44 5.74
CA LEU A 644 -28.02 -5.29 5.79
C LEU A 644 -27.46 -4.85 4.43
N ILE A 645 -27.96 -5.42 3.32
CA ILE A 645 -27.64 -4.97 1.95
C ILE A 645 -28.04 -3.51 1.76
N GLY A 646 -29.25 -3.11 2.18
CA GLY A 646 -29.73 -1.73 2.07
C GLY A 646 -28.87 -0.73 2.84
N ILE A 647 -28.43 -1.08 4.06
CA ILE A 647 -27.53 -0.24 4.87
C ILE A 647 -26.14 -0.15 4.22
N HIS A 648 -25.62 -1.25 3.67
CA HIS A 648 -24.36 -1.23 2.92
C HIS A 648 -24.48 -0.32 1.69
N LEU A 649 -25.56 -0.45 0.92
CA LEU A 649 -25.81 0.42 -0.23
C LEU A 649 -25.86 1.90 0.18
N ALA A 650 -26.56 2.23 1.26
CA ALA A 650 -26.63 3.58 1.80
C ALA A 650 -25.24 4.11 2.20
N MET A 651 -24.40 3.29 2.85
CA MET A 651 -23.02 3.65 3.18
C MET A 651 -22.14 3.83 1.92
N GLY A 652 -22.29 2.97 0.91
CA GLY A 652 -21.57 3.10 -0.36
C GLY A 652 -21.93 4.40 -1.09
N ILE A 653 -23.22 4.75 -1.14
CA ILE A 653 -23.71 6.02 -1.70
C ILE A 653 -23.18 7.21 -0.86
N PHE A 654 -23.24 7.11 0.47
CA PHE A 654 -22.70 8.14 1.36
C PHE A 654 -21.21 8.39 1.09
N CYS A 655 -20.40 7.33 0.94
CA CYS A 655 -18.98 7.48 0.58
C CYS A 655 -18.80 8.19 -0.77
N LEU A 656 -19.66 7.95 -1.76
CA LEU A 656 -19.57 8.61 -3.07
C LEU A 656 -20.01 10.08 -3.07
N ILE A 657 -20.82 10.51 -2.09
CA ILE A 657 -21.38 11.86 -1.95
C ILE A 657 -20.56 12.71 -0.95
N LEU A 658 -19.94 12.07 0.05
CA LEU A 658 -19.23 12.75 1.13
C LEU A 658 -18.14 13.72 0.64
N PRO A 659 -17.26 13.39 -0.34
CA PRO A 659 -16.26 14.33 -0.84
C PRO A 659 -16.87 15.63 -1.38
N GLN A 660 -18.00 15.55 -2.08
CA GLN A 660 -18.70 16.70 -2.64
C GLN A 660 -19.30 17.56 -1.53
N LEU A 661 -19.85 16.94 -0.48
CA LEU A 661 -20.37 17.65 0.69
C LEU A 661 -19.27 18.34 1.49
N LEU A 662 -18.08 17.74 1.58
CA LEU A 662 -16.92 18.32 2.25
C LEU A 662 -16.28 19.46 1.44
N GLN A 663 -16.42 19.44 0.11
CA GLN A 663 -15.95 20.49 -0.79
C GLN A 663 -16.95 21.63 -0.97
N ALA A 664 -18.24 21.37 -0.79
CA ALA A 664 -19.28 22.38 -0.84
C ALA A 664 -19.06 23.40 0.29
N ASP A 665 -18.44 24.53 -0.06
CA ASP A 665 -18.14 25.60 0.89
C ASP A 665 -19.47 26.23 1.35
N PRO A 666 -19.87 26.12 2.63
CA PRO A 666 -21.09 26.75 3.13
C PRO A 666 -20.98 28.28 3.21
N GLY A 667 -19.87 28.89 2.78
CA GLY A 667 -19.62 30.33 2.84
C GLY A 667 -19.51 30.88 4.27
N THR A 668 -19.60 30.01 5.26
CA THR A 668 -19.54 30.33 6.69
C THR A 668 -18.56 29.36 7.34
N ALA A 669 -17.79 29.81 8.34
CA ALA A 669 -16.96 28.94 9.19
C ALA A 669 -17.82 28.02 10.10
N SER A 670 -18.96 27.55 9.59
CA SER A 670 -19.95 26.76 10.29
C SER A 670 -19.44 25.34 10.50
N GLN A 671 -19.46 24.91 11.76
CA GLN A 671 -19.05 23.56 12.16
C GLN A 671 -20.18 22.54 11.95
N LEU A 672 -21.41 23.04 11.72
CA LEU A 672 -22.64 22.24 11.64
C LEU A 672 -22.63 21.17 10.54
N PRO A 673 -22.08 21.40 9.33
CA PRO A 673 -22.03 20.35 8.31
C PRO A 673 -21.20 19.13 8.77
N TYR A 674 -20.03 19.35 9.37
CA TYR A 674 -19.18 18.26 9.89
C TYR A 674 -19.85 17.51 11.03
N HIS A 675 -20.54 18.22 11.92
CA HIS A 675 -21.35 17.64 12.98
C HIS A 675 -22.47 16.74 12.42
N ALA A 676 -23.19 17.21 11.39
CA ALA A 676 -24.23 16.44 10.73
C ALA A 676 -23.67 15.20 10.00
N LEU A 677 -22.55 15.34 9.30
CA LEU A 677 -21.89 14.24 8.61
C LEU A 677 -21.40 13.16 9.58
N ALA A 678 -20.81 13.54 10.72
CA ALA A 678 -20.42 12.60 11.77
C ALA A 678 -21.63 11.86 12.36
N PHE A 679 -22.73 12.58 12.62
CA PHE A 679 -23.97 12.00 13.10
C PHE A 679 -24.58 10.99 12.10
N VAL A 680 -24.62 11.33 10.81
CA VAL A 680 -25.10 10.43 9.73
C VAL A 680 -24.22 9.20 9.61
N THR A 681 -22.89 9.38 9.65
CA THR A 681 -21.93 8.26 9.64
C THR A 681 -22.18 7.32 10.82
N GLY A 682 -22.49 7.89 12.00
CA GLY A 682 -22.92 7.14 13.18
C GLY A 682 -24.22 6.35 12.96
N ILE A 683 -25.26 6.96 12.40
CA ILE A 683 -26.55 6.28 12.12
C ILE A 683 -26.34 5.06 11.23
N LEU A 684 -25.60 5.23 10.13
CA LEU A 684 -25.27 4.14 9.22
C LEU A 684 -24.46 3.07 9.98
N GLY A 685 -23.39 3.48 10.67
CA GLY A 685 -22.55 2.67 11.57
C GLY A 685 -23.34 1.75 12.50
N GLY A 686 -24.17 2.35 13.36
CA GLY A 686 -24.94 1.63 14.37
C GLY A 686 -26.02 0.72 13.81
N SER A 687 -26.56 1.01 12.63
CA SER A 687 -27.66 0.23 12.05
C SER A 687 -27.26 -1.18 11.58
N ALA A 688 -25.99 -1.40 11.23
CA ALA A 688 -25.48 -2.70 10.79
C ALA A 688 -25.33 -3.70 11.95
N PHE A 689 -24.99 -3.23 13.15
CA PHE A 689 -24.69 -4.08 14.31
C PHE A 689 -25.88 -4.99 14.73
N PRO A 690 -27.12 -4.49 14.94
CA PRO A 690 -28.27 -5.34 15.28
C PRO A 690 -28.56 -6.42 14.25
N LEU A 691 -28.38 -6.12 12.96
CA LEU A 691 -28.62 -7.06 11.87
C LEU A 691 -27.54 -8.15 11.83
N GLY A 692 -26.28 -7.76 12.02
CA GLY A 692 -25.17 -8.69 12.13
C GLY A 692 -25.31 -9.64 13.33
N VAL A 693 -25.70 -9.13 14.50
CA VAL A 693 -26.02 -9.97 15.68
C VAL A 693 -27.12 -10.97 15.34
N SER A 694 -28.22 -10.52 14.72
CA SER A 694 -29.33 -11.41 14.35
C SER A 694 -28.96 -12.47 13.29
N MET A 695 -27.98 -12.21 12.42
CA MET A 695 -27.49 -13.21 11.46
C MET A 695 -26.53 -14.23 12.08
N VAL A 696 -25.70 -13.78 13.03
CA VAL A 696 -24.67 -14.60 13.68
C VAL A 696 -25.24 -15.44 14.83
N HIS A 697 -26.17 -14.87 15.59
CA HIS A 697 -26.75 -15.50 16.77
C HIS A 697 -27.51 -16.78 16.42
N ASP A 698 -27.19 -17.84 17.15
CA ASP A 698 -27.86 -19.14 17.08
C ASP A 698 -28.51 -19.40 18.44
N ARG A 699 -29.76 -19.90 18.46
CA ARG A 699 -30.55 -20.16 19.67
C ARG A 699 -29.88 -21.14 20.63
N GLN A 700 -28.93 -21.93 20.14
CA GLN A 700 -28.15 -22.89 20.94
C GLN A 700 -26.82 -22.33 21.47
N GLN A 701 -26.39 -21.14 21.03
CA GLN A 701 -25.14 -20.54 21.44
C GLN A 701 -25.32 -19.59 22.63
N VAL A 702 -24.33 -19.57 23.53
CA VAL A 702 -24.27 -18.61 24.64
C VAL A 702 -24.16 -17.19 24.08
N SER A 703 -24.99 -16.27 24.55
CA SER A 703 -25.02 -14.86 24.14
C SER A 703 -23.66 -14.15 24.23
N ALA A 704 -22.82 -14.53 25.19
CA ALA A 704 -21.44 -14.06 25.32
C ALA A 704 -20.55 -14.41 24.12
N ALA A 705 -20.70 -15.62 23.55
CA ALA A 705 -19.90 -16.06 22.41
C ALA A 705 -20.30 -15.32 21.12
N THR A 706 -21.61 -15.10 20.92
CA THR A 706 -22.11 -14.30 19.79
C THR A 706 -21.64 -12.85 19.90
N SER A 707 -21.86 -12.22 21.06
CA SER A 707 -21.46 -10.83 21.32
C SER A 707 -19.95 -10.66 21.12
N GLY A 708 -19.13 -11.54 21.70
CA GLY A 708 -17.67 -11.49 21.56
C GLY A 708 -17.17 -11.63 20.13
N LEU A 709 -17.80 -12.47 19.29
CA LEU A 709 -17.43 -12.58 17.87
C LEU A 709 -17.84 -11.34 17.07
N VAL A 710 -19.09 -10.89 17.19
CA VAL A 710 -19.59 -9.72 16.47
C VAL A 710 -18.79 -8.47 16.83
N HIS A 711 -18.57 -8.25 18.13
CA HIS A 711 -17.78 -7.16 18.66
C HIS A 711 -16.32 -7.22 18.15
N ALA A 712 -15.70 -8.41 18.14
CA ALA A 712 -14.33 -8.55 17.65
C ALA A 712 -14.16 -8.17 16.19
N TRP A 713 -15.05 -8.64 15.32
CA TRP A 713 -14.95 -8.42 13.89
C TRP A 713 -15.27 -6.97 13.49
N ASP A 714 -16.25 -6.35 14.14
CA ASP A 714 -16.57 -4.92 13.94
C ASP A 714 -15.38 -4.03 14.32
N HIS A 715 -14.80 -4.23 15.51
CA HIS A 715 -13.64 -3.46 16.00
C HIS A 715 -12.36 -3.74 15.23
N TRP A 716 -12.08 -4.97 14.80
CA TRP A 716 -10.94 -5.24 13.91
C TRP A 716 -11.12 -4.60 12.53
N GLY A 717 -12.34 -4.59 12.02
CA GLY A 717 -12.72 -3.80 10.86
C GLY A 717 -12.35 -2.34 11.04
N GLY A 718 -12.89 -1.70 12.09
CA GLY A 718 -12.61 -0.32 12.44
C GLY A 718 -11.12 -0.04 12.69
N ALA A 719 -10.39 -0.95 13.33
CA ALA A 719 -8.97 -0.84 13.58
C ALA A 719 -8.15 -0.79 12.28
N LEU A 720 -8.42 -1.72 11.37
CA LEU A 720 -7.82 -1.72 10.04
C LEU A 720 -8.23 -0.47 9.26
N GLY A 721 -9.47 -0.01 9.38
CA GLY A 721 -9.95 1.23 8.76
C GLY A 721 -9.16 2.44 9.26
N ALA A 722 -8.91 2.53 10.56
CA ALA A 722 -8.15 3.61 11.16
C ALA A 722 -6.67 3.62 10.74
N TRP A 723 -6.01 2.46 10.78
CA TRP A 723 -4.61 2.34 10.36
C TRP A 723 -4.44 2.56 8.85
N VAL A 724 -5.21 1.86 8.01
CA VAL A 724 -5.04 1.91 6.56
C VAL A 724 -5.50 3.25 6.01
N ALA A 725 -6.67 3.77 6.41
CA ALA A 725 -7.13 5.06 5.91
C ALA A 725 -6.29 6.22 6.47
N GLY A 726 -6.03 6.21 7.79
CA GLY A 726 -5.30 7.28 8.47
C GLY A 726 -3.83 7.39 8.05
N LEU A 727 -3.10 6.26 7.97
CA LEU A 727 -1.66 6.26 7.69
C LEU A 727 -1.31 6.19 6.21
N ILE A 728 -2.19 5.59 5.40
CA ILE A 728 -1.85 5.18 4.05
C ILE A 728 -2.74 5.87 3.02
N MET A 729 -4.06 5.64 3.05
CA MET A 729 -4.96 6.14 1.99
C MET A 729 -5.08 7.65 1.94
N ILE A 730 -5.28 8.31 3.08
CA ILE A 730 -5.50 9.75 3.10
C ILE A 730 -4.22 10.52 2.71
N PRO A 731 -3.03 10.24 3.29
CA PRO A 731 -1.82 10.96 2.90
C PRO A 731 -1.40 10.74 1.45
N LEU A 732 -1.60 9.53 0.91
CA LEU A 732 -1.13 9.17 -0.43
C LEU A 732 -2.09 9.52 -1.56
N THR A 733 -3.40 9.33 -1.36
CA THR A 733 -4.41 9.45 -2.43
C THR A 733 -5.40 10.59 -2.21
N GLY A 734 -5.33 11.25 -1.04
CA GLY A 734 -6.28 12.27 -0.64
C GLY A 734 -7.63 11.70 -0.19
N THR A 735 -8.51 12.58 0.25
CA THR A 735 -9.81 12.22 0.84
C THR A 735 -10.79 11.69 -0.21
N THR A 736 -10.80 12.28 -1.41
CA THR A 736 -11.72 11.91 -2.50
C THR A 736 -11.49 10.49 -3.00
N THR A 737 -10.25 10.13 -3.33
CA THR A 737 -9.90 8.79 -3.82
C THR A 737 -10.10 7.74 -2.73
N THR A 738 -9.72 8.07 -1.49
CA THR A 738 -10.00 7.21 -0.32
C THR A 738 -11.46 6.82 -0.25
N MET A 739 -12.37 7.80 -0.34
CA MET A 739 -13.82 7.55 -0.30
C MET A 739 -14.34 6.66 -1.44
N ARG A 740 -13.82 6.82 -2.66
CA ARG A 740 -14.18 5.95 -3.80
C ARG A 740 -13.75 4.50 -3.56
N LEU A 741 -12.58 4.28 -2.98
CA LEU A 741 -12.09 2.94 -2.64
C LEU A 741 -12.93 2.29 -1.54
N LEU A 742 -13.34 3.06 -0.52
CA LEU A 742 -14.27 2.58 0.50
C LEU A 742 -15.62 2.16 -0.09
N ALA A 743 -16.17 2.95 -1.02
CA ALA A 743 -17.40 2.58 -1.73
C ALA A 743 -17.25 1.25 -2.50
N PHE A 744 -16.09 1.00 -3.09
CA PHE A 744 -15.80 -0.26 -3.78
C PHE A 744 -15.66 -1.45 -2.81
N ILE A 745 -15.07 -1.28 -1.62
CA ILE A 745 -15.04 -2.32 -0.57
C ILE A 745 -16.46 -2.68 -0.11
N ILE A 746 -17.34 -1.69 0.04
CA ILE A 746 -18.75 -1.90 0.34
C ILE A 746 -19.46 -2.66 -0.79
N LEU A 747 -19.17 -2.35 -2.05
CA LEU A 747 -19.75 -3.07 -3.20
C LEU A 747 -19.38 -4.56 -3.18
N LEU A 748 -18.14 -4.90 -2.84
CA LEU A 748 -17.71 -6.29 -2.66
C LEU A 748 -18.48 -6.99 -1.52
N SER A 749 -18.71 -6.29 -0.41
CA SER A 749 -19.54 -6.78 0.70
C SER A 749 -20.99 -7.03 0.30
N ILE A 750 -21.58 -6.13 -0.50
CA ILE A 750 -22.94 -6.31 -1.06
C ILE A 750 -22.98 -7.55 -1.96
N GLY A 751 -21.96 -7.75 -2.81
CA GLY A 751 -21.85 -8.96 -3.63
C GLY A 751 -21.83 -10.24 -2.79
N ALA A 752 -21.04 -10.25 -1.71
CA ALA A 752 -20.98 -11.39 -0.78
C ALA A 752 -22.31 -11.68 -0.08
N LEU A 753 -23.03 -10.64 0.36
CA LEU A 753 -24.37 -10.76 0.98
C LEU A 753 -25.43 -11.24 -0.03
N SER A 754 -25.35 -10.78 -1.27
CA SER A 754 -26.29 -11.15 -2.36
C SER A 754 -26.17 -12.63 -2.76
N LEU A 755 -24.99 -13.23 -2.57
CA LEU A 755 -24.79 -14.69 -2.73
C LEU A 755 -25.53 -15.52 -1.68
N ILE A 756 -25.95 -14.92 -0.56
CA ILE A 756 -26.79 -15.60 0.44
C ILE A 756 -28.21 -15.80 -0.08
N GLN A 757 -28.76 -14.76 -0.73
CA GLN A 757 -30.16 -14.67 -1.16
C GLN A 757 -30.49 -15.38 -2.48
N SER A 758 -29.47 -15.80 -3.25
CA SER A 758 -29.64 -16.36 -4.60
C SER A 758 -29.28 -17.87 -4.68
N PRO A 759 -30.22 -18.78 -4.34
CA PRO A 759 -29.98 -20.22 -4.41
C PRO A 759 -29.54 -20.70 -5.81
N GLY A 760 -30.05 -20.06 -6.87
CA GLY A 760 -29.72 -20.37 -8.26
C GLY A 760 -28.27 -20.05 -8.65
N LEU A 761 -27.70 -18.95 -8.16
CA LEU A 761 -26.27 -18.65 -8.34
C LEU A 761 -25.41 -19.64 -7.55
N ARG A 762 -25.81 -19.96 -6.31
CA ARG A 762 -25.07 -20.91 -5.45
C ARG A 762 -25.05 -22.34 -6.01
N ALA A 763 -26.14 -22.80 -6.61
CA ALA A 763 -26.24 -24.13 -7.23
C ALA A 763 -25.37 -24.28 -8.48
N ARG A 764 -25.07 -23.18 -9.17
CA ARG A 764 -24.20 -23.15 -10.36
C ARG A 764 -22.70 -23.15 -10.02
N ILE A 765 -22.32 -22.93 -8.76
CA ILE A 765 -20.91 -22.99 -8.32
C ILE A 765 -20.59 -24.45 -7.91
N PRO A 766 -19.74 -25.18 -8.65
CA PRO A 766 -19.47 -26.59 -8.40
C PRO A 766 -18.54 -26.78 -7.19
N LEU A 767 -19.07 -26.71 -5.98
CA LEU A 767 -18.32 -27.02 -4.75
C LEU A 767 -18.56 -28.49 -4.38
N GLY A 768 -17.83 -29.38 -5.04
CA GLY A 768 -17.90 -30.84 -4.83
C GLY A 768 -17.79 -31.26 -3.35
N LYS A 769 -18.53 -32.32 -2.99
CA LYS A 769 -18.69 -32.86 -1.63
C LYS A 769 -17.46 -33.60 -1.07
N THR A 770 -16.43 -33.87 -1.89
CA THR A 770 -15.24 -34.63 -1.49
C THR A 770 -13.98 -33.75 -1.46
N PRO A 771 -13.07 -33.93 -0.48
CA PRO A 771 -11.83 -33.17 -0.44
C PRO A 771 -10.93 -33.53 -1.63
N SER A 772 -10.77 -32.59 -2.58
CA SER A 772 -9.91 -32.77 -3.76
C SER A 772 -8.41 -32.92 -3.47
N TYR A 773 -7.96 -32.57 -2.25
CA TYR A 773 -6.55 -32.50 -1.88
C TYR A 773 -6.32 -33.19 -0.53
N PRO A 774 -5.25 -34.00 -0.39
CA PRO A 774 -4.86 -34.55 0.91
C PRO A 774 -4.33 -33.47 1.89
N TRP A 775 -3.90 -32.30 1.40
CA TRP A 775 -3.33 -31.18 2.17
C TRP A 775 -3.98 -29.83 1.83
N GLN A 776 -5.31 -29.74 1.95
CA GLN A 776 -6.07 -28.54 1.54
C GLN A 776 -5.63 -27.23 2.21
N GLY A 777 -5.19 -27.28 3.47
CA GLY A 777 -4.67 -26.10 4.17
C GLY A 777 -3.44 -25.55 3.47
N TRP A 778 -2.45 -26.41 3.22
CA TRP A 778 -1.16 -26.02 2.64
C TRP A 778 -1.24 -25.59 1.18
N VAL A 779 -2.03 -26.27 0.33
CA VAL A 779 -2.24 -25.82 -1.07
C VAL A 779 -2.90 -24.44 -1.10
N ARG A 780 -3.87 -24.18 -0.19
CA ARG A 780 -4.51 -22.86 -0.09
C ARG A 780 -3.54 -21.81 0.43
N THR A 781 -2.75 -22.11 1.45
CA THR A 781 -1.72 -21.20 1.97
C THR A 781 -0.70 -20.88 0.89
N LEU A 782 -0.19 -21.88 0.17
CA LEU A 782 0.75 -21.68 -0.94
C LEU A 782 0.13 -20.83 -2.04
N LEU A 783 -1.13 -21.09 -2.44
CA LEU A 783 -1.79 -20.31 -3.48
C LEU A 783 -2.07 -18.87 -3.04
N ILE A 784 -2.44 -18.64 -1.77
CA ILE A 784 -2.61 -17.30 -1.21
C ILE A 784 -1.27 -16.58 -1.17
N VAL A 785 -0.22 -17.19 -0.60
CA VAL A 785 1.12 -16.59 -0.54
C VAL A 785 1.63 -16.29 -1.93
N THR A 786 1.49 -17.23 -2.87
CA THR A 786 1.91 -17.07 -4.27
C THR A 786 1.13 -15.92 -4.90
N LEU A 787 -0.21 -15.93 -4.87
CA LEU A 787 -1.02 -14.84 -5.45
C LEU A 787 -0.78 -13.50 -4.75
N SER A 788 -0.57 -13.47 -3.44
CA SER A 788 -0.21 -12.26 -2.71
C SER A 788 1.14 -11.73 -3.18
N VAL A 789 2.16 -12.59 -3.36
CA VAL A 789 3.45 -12.21 -3.95
C VAL A 789 3.28 -11.78 -5.41
N GLY A 790 2.45 -12.47 -6.21
CA GLY A 790 2.18 -12.13 -7.60
C GLY A 790 1.47 -10.79 -7.76
N VAL A 791 0.48 -10.51 -6.94
CA VAL A 791 -0.19 -9.21 -6.88
C VAL A 791 0.79 -8.15 -6.37
N LEU A 792 1.53 -8.41 -5.28
CA LEU A 792 2.54 -7.47 -4.76
C LEU A 792 3.57 -7.13 -5.84
N THR A 793 4.11 -8.13 -6.52
CA THR A 793 5.13 -7.97 -7.57
C THR A 793 4.57 -7.34 -8.84
N ALA A 794 3.38 -7.71 -9.30
CA ALA A 794 2.71 -7.08 -10.45
C ALA A 794 2.38 -5.61 -10.17
N LEU A 795 2.00 -5.27 -8.93
CA LEU A 795 1.78 -3.90 -8.49
C LEU A 795 3.11 -3.13 -8.34
N THR A 796 4.21 -3.81 -7.98
CA THR A 796 5.58 -3.22 -7.95
C THR A 796 6.25 -3.07 -9.29
N ARG A 797 5.83 -3.85 -10.29
CA ARG A 797 6.41 -3.85 -11.63
C ARG A 797 5.72 -2.80 -12.50
N HIS A 798 5.86 -1.53 -12.15
CA HIS A 798 5.59 -0.50 -13.13
C HIS A 798 6.78 -0.36 -14.09
N HIS A 799 6.45 -0.47 -15.38
CA HIS A 799 7.27 -0.16 -16.55
C HIS A 799 7.50 1.36 -16.65
N GLY A 800 8.14 1.92 -15.64
CA GLY A 800 8.38 3.36 -15.49
C GLY A 800 9.87 3.70 -15.42
N GLN A 801 10.72 3.00 -16.17
CA GLN A 801 12.01 3.57 -16.52
C GLN A 801 11.86 4.26 -17.85
N GLU A 802 12.15 5.56 -17.87
CA GLU A 802 12.41 6.31 -19.09
C GLU A 802 13.37 5.48 -19.95
N LYS A 803 12.84 4.94 -21.04
CA LYS A 803 13.53 4.09 -22.00
C LYS A 803 14.44 4.96 -22.89
N GLN A 804 15.37 5.71 -22.31
CA GLN A 804 16.49 6.30 -23.02
C GLN A 804 17.78 5.69 -22.47
N MET A 805 18.24 4.61 -23.12
CA MET A 805 19.53 4.00 -22.80
C MET A 805 20.65 4.81 -23.44
N THR A 806 21.57 5.30 -22.62
CA THR A 806 22.86 5.80 -23.10
C THR A 806 23.85 4.64 -23.22
N PHE A 807 24.58 4.57 -24.35
CA PHE A 807 25.59 3.53 -24.56
C PHE A 807 27.00 4.09 -24.35
N ASN A 808 27.90 3.27 -23.81
CA ASN A 808 29.30 3.65 -23.67
C ASN A 808 30.00 3.72 -25.04
N SER A 809 31.09 4.47 -25.11
CA SER A 809 31.87 4.66 -26.33
C SER A 809 32.49 3.36 -26.86
N SER A 810 32.81 2.38 -25.99
CA SER A 810 33.39 1.10 -26.41
C SER A 810 32.38 0.19 -27.11
N LEU A 811 31.14 0.10 -26.62
CA LEU A 811 30.08 -0.65 -27.30
C LEU A 811 29.73 0.03 -28.63
N LEU A 812 29.58 1.36 -28.64
CA LEU A 812 29.33 2.12 -29.86
C LEU A 812 30.45 1.88 -30.90
N ALA A 813 31.71 1.94 -30.49
CA ALA A 813 32.86 1.65 -31.35
C ALA A 813 32.86 0.19 -31.85
N SER A 814 32.44 -0.79 -31.03
CA SER A 814 32.37 -2.19 -31.45
C SER A 814 31.31 -2.46 -32.53
N VAL A 815 30.22 -1.68 -32.53
CA VAL A 815 29.09 -1.86 -33.45
C VAL A 815 29.22 -0.97 -34.69
N SER A 816 29.69 0.28 -34.56
CA SER A 816 29.84 1.21 -35.69
C SER A 816 31.26 1.25 -36.29
N GLY A 817 32.29 0.88 -35.52
CA GLY A 817 33.69 1.04 -35.92
C GLY A 817 34.21 2.48 -35.94
N SER A 818 33.44 3.47 -35.47
CA SER A 818 33.88 4.88 -35.32
C SER A 818 34.43 5.14 -33.91
N GLN A 819 35.38 6.06 -33.77
CA GLN A 819 35.92 6.45 -32.45
C GLN A 819 35.32 7.74 -31.89
N HIS A 820 34.75 8.60 -32.75
CA HIS A 820 34.12 9.86 -32.35
C HIS A 820 32.61 9.83 -32.61
N PHE A 821 31.82 10.24 -31.62
CA PHE A 821 30.36 10.20 -31.68
C PHE A 821 29.74 11.54 -31.28
N GLN A 822 28.69 11.95 -31.99
CA GLN A 822 27.80 13.03 -31.60
C GLN A 822 26.45 12.44 -31.17
N THR A 823 26.00 12.79 -29.96
CA THR A 823 24.69 12.37 -29.43
C THR A 823 23.62 13.39 -29.79
N ILE A 824 22.50 12.92 -30.34
CA ILE A 824 21.35 13.74 -30.72
C ILE A 824 20.11 13.17 -30.01
N THR A 825 19.37 14.01 -29.28
CA THR A 825 18.30 13.58 -28.36
C THR A 825 16.88 13.73 -28.91
N ALA A 826 16.67 14.51 -29.98
CA ALA A 826 15.36 14.74 -30.60
C ALA A 826 15.40 14.45 -32.11
N PRO A 827 14.34 13.85 -32.70
CA PRO A 827 13.10 13.35 -32.07
C PRO A 827 13.30 12.07 -31.25
N TRP A 828 14.42 11.36 -31.43
CA TRP A 828 14.83 10.19 -30.63
C TRP A 828 16.34 10.20 -30.40
N LEU A 829 16.80 9.54 -29.32
CA LEU A 829 18.22 9.36 -29.00
C LEU A 829 18.93 8.51 -30.06
N HIS A 830 19.92 9.08 -30.74
CA HIS A 830 20.79 8.39 -31.69
C HIS A 830 22.22 8.94 -31.69
N TYR A 831 23.16 8.14 -32.18
CA TYR A 831 24.59 8.44 -32.18
C TYR A 831 25.12 8.51 -33.60
N VAL A 832 25.64 9.65 -34.00
CA VAL A 832 26.29 9.84 -35.31
C VAL A 832 27.80 9.67 -35.13
N GLY A 833 28.34 8.59 -35.70
CA GLY A 833 29.77 8.33 -35.74
C GLY A 833 30.45 9.16 -36.83
N ARG A 834 31.57 9.79 -36.48
CA ARG A 834 32.38 10.59 -37.40
C ARG A 834 33.65 9.84 -37.79
N ASN A 835 34.07 10.00 -39.04
CA ASN A 835 35.35 9.50 -39.54
C ASN A 835 36.52 10.37 -39.06
N ASP A 836 37.76 10.02 -39.44
CA ASP A 836 38.98 10.74 -39.01
C ASP A 836 39.02 12.20 -39.50
N THR A 837 38.25 12.56 -40.52
CA THR A 837 38.07 13.94 -41.02
C THR A 837 36.90 14.67 -40.36
N LEU A 838 36.33 14.11 -39.28
CA LEU A 838 35.19 14.64 -38.53
C LEU A 838 33.88 14.73 -39.34
N GLU A 839 33.74 14.02 -40.45
CA GLU A 839 32.48 13.97 -41.21
C GLU A 839 31.56 12.83 -40.72
N PRO A 840 30.22 13.03 -40.70
CA PRO A 840 29.26 11.98 -40.39
C PRO A 840 29.36 10.79 -41.36
N ASP A 841 29.67 9.60 -40.84
CA ASP A 841 29.88 8.38 -41.64
C ASP A 841 28.95 7.22 -41.21
N THR A 842 28.66 7.10 -39.92
CA THR A 842 27.78 6.06 -39.38
C THR A 842 26.70 6.63 -38.49
N VAL A 843 25.59 5.90 -38.37
CA VAL A 843 24.52 6.17 -37.39
C VAL A 843 24.28 4.90 -36.57
N SER A 844 24.16 5.05 -35.26
CA SER A 844 23.79 3.97 -34.34
C SER A 844 22.51 4.34 -33.61
N LEU A 845 21.51 3.47 -33.72
CA LEU A 845 20.17 3.68 -33.18
C LEU A 845 19.74 2.44 -32.37
N SER A 846 19.15 2.68 -31.20
CA SER A 846 18.54 1.61 -30.41
C SER A 846 17.18 1.26 -31.00
N SER A 847 16.90 -0.03 -31.18
CA SER A 847 15.59 -0.47 -31.67
C SER A 847 14.44 -0.15 -30.71
N LEU A 848 14.75 0.15 -29.44
CA LEU A 848 13.80 0.60 -28.41
C LEU A 848 13.03 1.87 -28.82
N THR A 849 13.61 2.73 -29.66
CA THR A 849 13.01 4.02 -30.03
C THR A 849 12.07 3.93 -31.24
N VAL A 850 12.34 3.00 -32.17
CA VAL A 850 11.67 2.95 -33.48
C VAL A 850 10.99 1.61 -33.80
N ALA A 851 11.31 0.55 -33.05
CA ALA A 851 10.86 -0.82 -33.32
C ALA A 851 10.31 -1.54 -32.06
N ASP A 852 9.84 -0.79 -31.04
CA ASP A 852 9.23 -1.35 -29.81
C ASP A 852 7.88 -2.06 -30.08
N ASP A 853 7.29 -1.82 -31.26
CA ASP A 853 6.07 -2.48 -31.76
C ASP A 853 6.33 -3.91 -32.27
N ILE A 854 7.58 -4.26 -32.58
CA ILE A 854 7.94 -5.57 -33.12
C ILE A 854 8.18 -6.54 -31.95
N ARG A 855 7.33 -7.57 -31.85
CA ARG A 855 7.40 -8.59 -30.78
C ARG A 855 7.78 -9.97 -31.32
N GLY A 856 8.71 -10.62 -30.62
CA GLY A 856 9.08 -12.01 -30.80
C GLY A 856 8.15 -13.00 -30.08
N TYR A 857 8.68 -14.14 -29.66
CA TYR A 857 7.96 -15.20 -28.97
C TYR A 857 7.62 -14.85 -27.52
N ALA A 858 8.60 -14.43 -26.72
CA ALA A 858 8.39 -14.05 -25.33
C ALA A 858 8.51 -12.54 -25.04
N GLY A 859 8.61 -11.68 -26.07
CA GLY A 859 8.56 -10.22 -25.92
C GLY A 859 9.38 -9.47 -26.97
N PRO A 860 9.66 -8.17 -26.77
CA PRO A 860 10.48 -7.38 -27.68
C PRO A 860 11.96 -7.80 -27.63
N ILE A 861 12.64 -7.63 -28.76
CA ILE A 861 14.08 -7.87 -28.93
C ILE A 861 14.73 -6.51 -29.18
N HIS A 862 15.53 -6.05 -28.22
CA HIS A 862 16.20 -4.76 -28.29
C HIS A 862 17.62 -4.91 -28.80
N LEU A 863 17.88 -4.28 -29.93
CA LEU A 863 19.14 -4.33 -30.66
C LEU A 863 19.69 -2.92 -30.80
N LEU A 864 21.01 -2.77 -30.65
CA LEU A 864 21.73 -1.60 -31.11
C LEU A 864 22.14 -1.90 -32.55
N VAL A 865 21.64 -1.11 -33.51
CA VAL A 865 21.94 -1.32 -34.94
C VAL A 865 22.70 -0.12 -35.45
N SER A 866 23.82 -0.36 -36.14
CA SER A 866 24.59 0.67 -36.81
C SER A 866 24.57 0.50 -38.32
N ALA A 867 24.40 1.61 -39.03
CA ALA A 867 24.39 1.67 -40.49
C ALA A 867 25.34 2.76 -41.00
N GLU A 868 25.95 2.52 -42.16
CA GLU A 868 26.82 3.46 -42.87
C GLU A 868 26.00 4.41 -43.74
N LYS A 869 26.54 5.61 -44.01
CA LYS A 869 25.92 6.62 -44.91
C LYS A 869 25.54 6.07 -46.30
N ASN A 870 26.21 5.01 -46.77
CA ASN A 870 25.94 4.33 -48.04
C ASN A 870 24.72 3.36 -48.01
N GLY A 871 24.03 3.24 -46.87
CA GLY A 871 22.84 2.41 -46.70
C GLY A 871 23.10 0.97 -46.21
N LYS A 872 24.35 0.56 -45.97
CA LYS A 872 24.69 -0.80 -45.51
C LYS A 872 24.75 -0.90 -43.99
N ILE A 873 24.40 -2.07 -43.44
CA ILE A 873 24.51 -2.36 -42.01
C ILE A 873 25.99 -2.58 -41.64
N ARG A 874 26.48 -1.83 -40.67
CA ARG A 874 27.85 -1.92 -40.15
C ARG A 874 28.01 -2.99 -39.06
N GLY A 875 26.99 -3.11 -38.21
CA GLY A 875 26.95 -4.06 -37.11
C GLY A 875 25.61 -4.00 -36.35
N ALA A 876 25.31 -5.08 -35.63
CA ALA A 876 24.17 -5.15 -34.73
C ALA A 876 24.56 -5.89 -33.45
N HIS A 877 24.09 -5.42 -32.31
CA HIS A 877 24.37 -5.99 -31.00
C HIS A 877 23.08 -6.18 -30.19
N LEU A 878 22.97 -7.32 -29.50
CA LEU A 878 21.83 -7.61 -28.63
C LEU A 878 21.98 -6.86 -27.31
N ILE A 879 21.12 -5.87 -27.06
CA ILE A 879 21.12 -5.09 -25.81
C ILE A 879 20.34 -5.85 -24.73
N TYR A 880 19.11 -6.23 -25.06
CA TYR A 880 18.18 -6.86 -24.15
C TYR A 880 17.16 -7.66 -24.94
N SER A 881 16.76 -8.82 -24.42
CA SER A 881 15.67 -9.59 -25.00
C SER A 881 14.86 -10.24 -23.90
N GLN A 882 13.54 -10.19 -24.07
CA GLN A 882 12.60 -10.96 -23.25
C GLN A 882 12.37 -12.37 -23.80
N GLU A 883 13.11 -12.76 -24.84
CA GLU A 883 12.98 -14.07 -25.45
C GLU A 883 13.39 -15.22 -24.55
N THR A 884 12.87 -16.41 -24.87
CA THR A 884 13.33 -17.64 -24.24
C THR A 884 14.85 -17.76 -24.44
N PRO A 885 15.67 -17.86 -23.38
CA PRO A 885 17.13 -17.89 -23.49
C PRO A 885 17.66 -18.95 -24.46
N ALA A 886 16.91 -20.04 -24.63
CA ALA A 886 17.18 -21.09 -25.61
C ALA A 886 17.27 -20.58 -27.06
N TYR A 887 16.39 -19.66 -27.43
CA TYR A 887 16.21 -19.20 -28.81
C TYR A 887 17.15 -18.05 -29.19
N ILE A 888 17.87 -17.47 -28.23
CA ILE A 888 18.79 -16.34 -28.44
C ILE A 888 20.24 -16.68 -28.16
N HIS A 889 20.54 -17.91 -27.71
CA HIS A 889 21.91 -18.35 -27.42
C HIS A 889 22.87 -18.10 -28.59
N ASP A 890 22.45 -18.41 -29.82
CA ASP A 890 23.25 -18.24 -31.03
C ASP A 890 22.98 -16.92 -31.78
N MET A 891 22.27 -15.96 -31.15
CA MET A 891 21.89 -14.71 -31.79
C MET A 891 23.10 -13.82 -32.10
N GLY A 892 24.11 -13.78 -31.22
CA GLY A 892 25.32 -12.98 -31.44
C GLY A 892 26.06 -13.33 -32.75
N PRO A 893 26.47 -14.60 -32.95
CA PRO A 893 27.08 -15.05 -34.21
C PRO A 893 26.17 -14.85 -35.44
N TRP A 894 24.86 -15.02 -35.27
CA TRP A 894 23.90 -14.80 -36.35
C TRP A 894 23.81 -13.32 -36.78
N LEU A 895 23.84 -12.38 -35.83
CA LEU A 895 23.80 -10.93 -36.11
C LEU A 895 24.99 -10.45 -36.97
N GLN A 896 26.16 -11.09 -36.85
CA GLN A 896 27.35 -10.73 -37.63
C GLN A 896 27.19 -10.99 -39.13
N ARG A 897 26.24 -11.85 -39.54
CA ARG A 897 25.99 -12.18 -40.95
C ARG A 897 25.34 -11.03 -41.74
N PHE A 898 24.77 -10.04 -41.06
CA PHE A 898 24.13 -8.88 -41.71
C PHE A 898 25.11 -7.75 -42.05
N LYS A 899 26.37 -7.85 -41.61
CA LYS A 899 27.40 -6.84 -41.88
C LYS A 899 27.67 -6.70 -43.39
N GLY A 900 27.61 -5.47 -43.90
CA GLY A 900 27.86 -5.13 -45.30
C GLY A 900 26.67 -5.30 -46.25
N ILE A 901 25.49 -5.68 -45.74
CA ILE A 901 24.27 -5.86 -46.52
C ILE A 901 23.33 -4.68 -46.27
N ALA A 902 22.66 -4.20 -47.32
CA ALA A 902 21.67 -3.13 -47.21
C ALA A 902 20.32 -3.71 -46.69
N PRO A 903 19.59 -3.02 -45.80
CA PRO A 903 18.33 -3.52 -45.24
C PRO A 903 17.23 -3.81 -46.27
N ASP A 904 17.32 -3.20 -47.45
CA ASP A 904 16.40 -3.32 -48.59
C ASP A 904 16.86 -4.36 -49.64
N ASP A 905 18.05 -4.95 -49.49
CA ASP A 905 18.56 -5.97 -50.39
C ASP A 905 17.78 -7.29 -50.24
N PRO A 906 17.29 -7.92 -51.34
CA PRO A 906 16.63 -9.23 -51.28
C PRO A 906 17.43 -10.33 -50.56
N ARG A 907 18.77 -10.23 -50.58
CA ARG A 907 19.67 -11.14 -49.86
C ARG A 907 19.51 -11.07 -48.34
N PHE A 908 19.07 -9.92 -47.79
CA PHE A 908 18.87 -9.72 -46.36
C PHE A 908 17.88 -10.74 -45.78
N THR A 909 16.75 -10.97 -46.45
CA THR A 909 15.74 -11.95 -46.04
C THR A 909 16.24 -13.38 -46.16
N VAL A 910 16.96 -13.71 -47.24
CA VAL A 910 17.48 -15.07 -47.50
C VAL A 910 18.54 -15.47 -46.47
N LEU A 911 19.54 -14.60 -46.22
CA LEU A 911 20.55 -14.81 -45.17
C LEU A 911 19.93 -14.84 -43.77
N GLY A 912 18.82 -14.13 -43.58
CA GLY A 912 18.05 -14.13 -42.36
C GLY A 912 17.33 -15.45 -42.06
N MET A 913 17.05 -16.28 -43.06
CA MET A 913 16.31 -17.54 -42.85
C MET A 913 17.16 -18.64 -42.20
N ASP A 914 18.47 -18.71 -42.44
CA ASP A 914 19.30 -19.88 -42.11
C ASP A 914 20.28 -19.67 -40.93
N GLY A 915 19.80 -19.36 -39.72
CA GLY A 915 20.73 -19.29 -38.58
C GLY A 915 20.22 -19.23 -37.15
N LEU A 916 18.90 -19.34 -36.91
CA LEU A 916 18.34 -19.58 -35.58
C LEU A 916 17.37 -20.77 -35.67
N SER A 917 17.90 -21.98 -35.45
CA SER A 917 17.15 -23.25 -35.59
C SER A 917 16.01 -23.34 -34.58
N GLY A 918 14.80 -23.69 -35.04
CA GLY A 918 13.64 -23.90 -34.16
C GLY A 918 12.99 -22.63 -33.57
N ALA A 919 13.47 -21.44 -33.91
CA ALA A 919 13.03 -20.15 -33.36
C ALA A 919 12.36 -19.23 -34.42
N THR A 920 11.45 -19.77 -35.24
CA THR A 920 10.89 -19.08 -36.42
C THR A 920 10.29 -17.71 -36.11
N ILE A 921 9.56 -17.55 -35.00
CA ILE A 921 8.89 -16.29 -34.63
C ILE A 921 9.93 -15.26 -34.13
N THR A 922 10.81 -15.67 -33.22
CA THR A 922 11.92 -14.86 -32.70
C THR A 922 12.85 -14.37 -33.81
N ARG A 923 13.23 -15.26 -34.74
CA ARG A 923 14.05 -14.94 -35.91
C ARG A 923 13.40 -13.89 -36.79
N ASN A 924 12.13 -14.09 -37.16
CA ASN A 924 11.41 -13.16 -38.03
C ASN A 924 11.22 -11.78 -37.35
N ALA A 925 10.99 -11.76 -36.03
CA ALA A 925 10.93 -10.51 -35.27
C ALA A 925 12.28 -9.78 -35.28
N ALA A 926 13.38 -10.49 -34.98
CA ALA A 926 14.72 -9.91 -35.00
C ALA A 926 15.08 -9.33 -36.38
N LEU A 927 14.74 -10.01 -37.49
CA LEU A 927 14.94 -9.50 -38.84
C LEU A 927 14.21 -8.18 -39.10
N LYS A 928 12.91 -8.14 -38.77
CA LYS A 928 12.09 -6.93 -38.93
C LYS A 928 12.61 -5.79 -38.05
N THR A 929 13.07 -6.10 -36.83
CA THR A 929 13.68 -5.12 -35.91
C THR A 929 14.95 -4.52 -36.51
N ILE A 930 15.88 -5.35 -37.00
CA ILE A 930 17.12 -4.87 -37.63
C ILE A 930 16.80 -3.97 -38.82
N GLN A 931 15.90 -4.43 -39.70
CA GLN A 931 15.52 -3.70 -40.91
C GLN A 931 14.87 -2.34 -40.58
N LYS A 932 13.87 -2.32 -39.70
CA LYS A 932 13.17 -1.10 -39.31
C LYS A 932 14.11 -0.11 -38.61
N THR A 933 14.96 -0.58 -37.69
CA THR A 933 15.90 0.28 -36.97
C THR A 933 16.98 0.87 -37.87
N ALA A 934 17.56 0.08 -38.79
CA ALA A 934 18.55 0.57 -39.74
C ALA A 934 17.97 1.65 -40.66
N LEU A 935 16.79 1.41 -41.26
CA LEU A 935 16.13 2.36 -42.17
C LEU A 935 15.76 3.68 -41.48
N HIS A 936 15.22 3.63 -40.25
CA HIS A 936 14.91 4.85 -39.49
C HIS A 936 16.17 5.61 -39.06
N GLY A 937 17.25 4.91 -38.71
CA GLY A 937 18.54 5.53 -38.42
C GLY A 937 19.11 6.28 -39.63
N LEU A 938 19.09 5.64 -40.81
CA LEU A 938 19.55 6.23 -42.07
C LEU A 938 18.72 7.45 -42.50
N HIS A 939 17.39 7.36 -42.36
CA HIS A 939 16.49 8.49 -42.62
C HIS A 939 16.81 9.68 -41.70
N GLN A 940 16.97 9.41 -40.41
CA GLN A 940 17.17 10.46 -39.41
C GLN A 940 18.53 11.15 -39.51
N ALA A 941 19.61 10.40 -39.73
CA ALA A 941 20.97 10.96 -39.75
C ALA A 941 21.41 11.46 -41.14
N PHE A 942 20.89 10.85 -42.22
CA PHE A 942 21.37 11.09 -43.58
C PHE A 942 20.26 11.40 -44.60
N GLY A 943 18.99 11.46 -44.20
CA GLY A 943 17.88 11.86 -45.07
C GLY A 943 17.46 10.82 -46.12
N HIS A 944 17.83 9.55 -45.97
CA HIS A 944 17.39 8.46 -46.88
C HIS A 944 15.87 8.33 -46.88
N GLU A 945 15.25 8.08 -48.04
CA GLU A 945 13.80 7.85 -48.10
C GLU A 945 13.40 6.57 -47.36
N LEU A 946 12.35 6.64 -46.53
CA LEU A 946 11.79 5.46 -45.88
C LEU A 946 10.96 4.69 -46.91
N PRO A 947 11.36 3.49 -47.33
CA PRO A 947 10.51 2.66 -48.18
C PRO A 947 9.21 2.36 -47.43
N SER A 948 8.09 2.36 -48.15
CA SER A 948 6.82 1.92 -47.58
C SER A 948 6.95 0.45 -47.20
N LEU A 949 7.24 0.16 -45.93
CA LEU A 949 7.13 -1.19 -45.39
C LEU A 949 5.67 -1.60 -45.61
N GLU A 950 5.44 -2.48 -46.60
CA GLU A 950 4.11 -3.00 -46.91
C GLU A 950 3.45 -3.43 -45.60
N LYS A 951 2.28 -2.85 -45.30
CA LYS A 951 1.37 -3.44 -44.32
C LYS A 951 1.07 -4.82 -44.86
N THR A 952 1.68 -5.84 -44.28
CA THR A 952 1.44 -7.24 -44.65
C THR A 952 -0.06 -7.45 -44.75
N ALA A 953 -0.54 -7.76 -45.96
CA ALA A 953 -1.91 -8.15 -46.22
C ALA A 953 -2.30 -9.27 -45.25
N LEU A 954 -3.60 -9.36 -44.94
CA LEU A 954 -4.19 -10.37 -44.05
C LEU A 954 -3.64 -11.77 -44.40
N SER A 955 -2.63 -12.21 -43.65
CA SER A 955 -1.91 -13.44 -43.97
C SER A 955 -2.72 -14.63 -43.48
N TRP A 956 -2.89 -15.62 -44.36
CA TRP A 956 -3.56 -16.86 -43.98
C TRP A 956 -2.80 -17.53 -42.83
N PRO A 957 -3.52 -18.21 -41.90
CA PRO A 957 -2.86 -18.90 -40.82
C PRO A 957 -1.80 -19.89 -41.30
N PRO A 958 -0.62 -19.94 -40.65
CA PRO A 958 0.46 -20.82 -41.06
C PRO A 958 0.04 -22.30 -40.92
N LEU A 959 0.75 -23.20 -41.62
CA LEU A 959 0.47 -24.64 -41.58
C LEU A 959 0.43 -25.20 -40.14
N SER A 960 1.23 -24.65 -39.23
CA SER A 960 1.26 -25.00 -37.81
C SER A 960 -0.08 -24.75 -37.11
N PHE A 961 -0.82 -23.70 -37.48
CA PHE A 961 -2.17 -23.43 -36.96
C PHE A 961 -3.15 -24.52 -37.38
N TRP A 962 -3.16 -24.86 -38.67
CA TRP A 962 -4.05 -25.91 -39.20
C TRP A 962 -3.72 -27.28 -38.60
N ALA A 963 -2.44 -27.61 -38.48
CA ALA A 963 -1.99 -28.85 -37.84
C ALA A 963 -2.44 -28.92 -36.36
N ALA A 964 -2.29 -27.84 -35.59
CA ALA A 964 -2.77 -27.76 -34.22
C ALA A 964 -4.30 -27.90 -34.14
N LEU A 965 -5.04 -27.20 -34.99
CA LEU A 965 -6.50 -27.27 -35.06
C LEU A 965 -6.98 -28.70 -35.36
N THR A 966 -6.37 -29.37 -36.33
CA THR A 966 -6.70 -30.76 -36.68
C THR A 966 -6.47 -31.70 -35.49
N ILE A 967 -5.33 -31.58 -34.80
CA ILE A 967 -5.05 -32.40 -33.61
C ILE A 967 -6.06 -32.12 -32.49
N LEU A 968 -6.46 -30.87 -32.27
CA LEU A 968 -7.45 -30.52 -31.25
C LEU A 968 -8.85 -31.06 -31.57
N ILE A 969 -9.29 -30.95 -32.83
CA ILE A 969 -10.57 -31.52 -33.29
C ILE A 969 -10.56 -33.04 -33.10
N LEU A 970 -9.48 -33.71 -33.55
CA LEU A 970 -9.30 -35.14 -33.35
C LEU A 970 -9.25 -35.50 -31.87
N ALA A 971 -8.61 -34.69 -31.02
CA ALA A 971 -8.56 -34.93 -29.58
C ALA A 971 -9.94 -34.91 -28.93
N VAL A 972 -10.79 -33.95 -29.29
CA VAL A 972 -12.18 -33.91 -28.82
C VAL A 972 -12.96 -35.13 -29.31
N MET A 973 -12.89 -35.44 -30.61
CA MET A 973 -13.58 -36.60 -31.19
C MET A 973 -13.15 -37.93 -30.53
N VAL A 974 -11.84 -38.17 -30.46
CA VAL A 974 -11.25 -39.38 -29.87
C VAL A 974 -11.54 -39.47 -28.38
N TYR A 975 -11.56 -38.35 -27.66
CA TYR A 975 -11.90 -38.33 -26.24
C TYR A 975 -13.35 -38.78 -25.98
N PHE A 976 -14.32 -38.33 -26.78
CA PHE A 976 -15.72 -38.75 -26.64
C PHE A 976 -15.98 -40.17 -27.14
N ARG A 977 -15.35 -40.59 -28.25
CA ARG A 977 -15.43 -41.98 -28.75
C ARG A 977 -14.73 -42.97 -27.83
N ASN A 978 -13.71 -42.49 -27.11
CA ASN A 978 -13.00 -43.18 -26.06
C ASN A 978 -12.51 -44.58 -26.49
N LYS A 979 -11.83 -44.70 -27.64
CA LYS A 979 -11.30 -45.97 -28.14
C LYS A 979 -9.79 -46.07 -27.92
N PRO A 980 -9.24 -47.17 -27.32
CA PRO A 980 -7.83 -47.27 -26.97
C PRO A 980 -6.84 -47.14 -28.14
N ARG A 981 -7.19 -47.67 -29.32
CA ARG A 981 -6.37 -47.58 -30.53
C ARG A 981 -6.30 -46.16 -31.08
N GLU A 982 -7.45 -45.47 -31.14
CA GLU A 982 -7.54 -44.09 -31.63
C GLU A 982 -6.78 -43.13 -30.68
N MET A 983 -6.87 -43.35 -29.36
CA MET A 983 -6.10 -42.58 -28.37
C MET A 983 -4.58 -42.77 -28.53
N LEU A 984 -4.12 -43.99 -28.80
CA LEU A 984 -2.71 -44.27 -29.04
C LEU A 984 -2.22 -43.58 -30.33
N LEU A 985 -3.00 -43.64 -31.41
CA LEU A 985 -2.67 -42.97 -32.67
C LEU A 985 -2.59 -41.46 -32.49
N LEU A 986 -3.50 -40.87 -31.71
CA LEU A 986 -3.46 -39.45 -31.38
C LEU A 986 -2.23 -39.08 -30.52
N GLU A 987 -1.87 -39.89 -29.53
CA GLU A 987 -0.64 -39.68 -28.74
C GLU A 987 0.62 -39.68 -29.64
N ILE A 988 0.70 -40.61 -30.61
CA ILE A 988 1.80 -40.67 -31.59
C ILE A 988 1.78 -39.43 -32.50
N ALA A 989 0.61 -39.05 -33.01
CA ALA A 989 0.45 -37.88 -33.87
C ALA A 989 0.84 -36.59 -33.12
N ALA A 990 0.48 -36.45 -31.84
CA ALA A 990 0.88 -35.32 -31.02
C ALA A 990 2.42 -35.22 -30.88
N VAL A 991 3.11 -36.34 -30.64
CA VAL A 991 4.58 -36.38 -30.56
C VAL A 991 5.24 -35.99 -31.88
N LEU A 992 4.78 -36.56 -33.01
CA LEU A 992 5.39 -36.32 -34.32
C LEU A 992 5.08 -34.93 -34.87
N ILE A 993 3.82 -34.50 -34.78
CA ILE A 993 3.33 -33.26 -35.40
C ILE A 993 3.55 -32.06 -34.46
N LEU A 994 2.98 -32.08 -33.25
CA LEU A 994 3.11 -30.95 -32.32
C LEU A 994 4.48 -30.90 -31.65
N GLY A 995 5.11 -32.05 -31.43
CA GLY A 995 6.48 -32.13 -30.91
C GLY A 995 7.51 -31.87 -32.01
N PHE A 996 7.90 -32.89 -32.77
CA PHE A 996 9.04 -32.80 -33.69
C PHE A 996 8.85 -31.91 -34.92
N ALA A 997 7.67 -31.92 -35.56
CA ALA A 997 7.48 -31.19 -36.82
C ALA A 997 7.33 -29.68 -36.61
N PHE A 998 6.60 -29.25 -35.57
CA PHE A 998 6.32 -27.82 -35.34
C PHE A 998 6.89 -27.25 -34.04
N ASN A 999 7.44 -28.08 -33.14
CA ASN A 999 7.98 -27.67 -31.84
C ASN A 999 7.04 -26.71 -31.08
N LEU A 1000 5.81 -27.16 -30.82
CA LEU A 1000 4.76 -26.41 -30.13
C LEU A 1000 4.44 -26.97 -28.72
N PRO A 1001 5.42 -27.08 -27.80
CA PRO A 1001 5.12 -27.42 -26.41
C PRO A 1001 4.49 -26.22 -25.68
N TRP A 1002 3.41 -26.46 -24.91
CA TRP A 1002 2.87 -25.48 -23.97
C TRP A 1002 3.29 -25.81 -22.54
N THR A 1003 4.15 -24.96 -21.95
CA THR A 1003 4.96 -25.21 -20.76
C THR A 1003 4.78 -24.12 -19.68
N GLU A 1004 5.34 -24.32 -18.49
CA GLU A 1004 5.33 -23.32 -17.42
C GLU A 1004 6.01 -22.01 -17.78
N LEU A 1005 6.91 -22.00 -18.77
CA LEU A 1005 7.49 -20.76 -19.27
C LEU A 1005 6.41 -19.90 -19.94
N ASP A 1006 5.45 -20.51 -20.64
CA ASP A 1006 4.31 -19.83 -21.24
C ASP A 1006 3.34 -19.29 -20.18
N LEU A 1007 3.15 -20.03 -19.08
CA LEU A 1007 2.40 -19.57 -17.91
C LEU A 1007 3.09 -18.35 -17.26
N VAL A 1008 4.41 -18.42 -17.11
CA VAL A 1008 5.23 -17.35 -16.55
C VAL A 1008 5.18 -16.11 -17.44
N ASN A 1009 5.43 -16.24 -18.74
CA ASN A 1009 5.36 -15.14 -19.70
C ASN A 1009 3.97 -14.49 -19.69
N GLY A 1010 2.91 -15.31 -19.67
CA GLY A 1010 1.54 -14.83 -19.49
C GLY A 1010 1.34 -14.03 -18.20
N SER A 1011 1.89 -14.51 -17.08
CA SER A 1011 1.81 -13.83 -15.79
C SER A 1011 2.59 -12.51 -15.72
N LEU A 1012 3.59 -12.34 -16.58
CA LEU A 1012 4.38 -11.11 -16.70
C LEU A 1012 3.78 -10.12 -17.72
N GLY A 1013 2.67 -10.47 -18.38
CA GLY A 1013 2.12 -9.68 -19.48
C GLY A 1013 2.91 -9.79 -20.79
N HIS A 1014 3.88 -10.70 -20.85
CA HIS A 1014 4.73 -10.97 -22.01
C HIS A 1014 4.03 -11.94 -22.97
N VAL A 1015 2.83 -11.58 -23.44
CA VAL A 1015 2.07 -12.38 -24.42
C VAL A 1015 2.28 -11.85 -25.84
N GLY A 1016 2.54 -12.77 -26.76
CA GLY A 1016 2.68 -12.48 -28.18
C GLY A 1016 1.33 -12.14 -28.82
N GLY A 1017 1.31 -11.14 -29.70
CA GLY A 1017 0.09 -10.72 -30.41
C GLY A 1017 -0.49 -11.83 -31.31
N TRP A 1018 -1.81 -11.83 -31.52
CA TRP A 1018 -2.52 -12.88 -32.26
C TRP A 1018 -1.90 -13.20 -33.63
N GLU A 1019 -1.53 -12.16 -34.38
CA GLU A 1019 -1.02 -12.27 -35.76
C GLU A 1019 0.21 -13.18 -35.90
N ASN A 1020 1.09 -13.20 -34.90
CA ASN A 1020 2.33 -13.98 -34.93
C ASN A 1020 2.26 -15.29 -34.13
N HIS A 1021 1.17 -15.53 -33.39
CA HIS A 1021 1.07 -16.56 -32.33
C HIS A 1021 -0.18 -17.46 -32.41
N GLN A 1022 -0.81 -17.55 -33.57
CA GLN A 1022 -2.14 -18.16 -33.74
C GLN A 1022 -2.21 -19.61 -33.22
N ALA A 1023 -1.21 -20.46 -33.53
CA ALA A 1023 -1.18 -21.87 -33.07
C ALA A 1023 -0.98 -21.99 -31.55
N TRP A 1024 -0.19 -21.09 -30.94
CA TRP A 1024 0.03 -21.03 -29.49
C TRP A 1024 -1.25 -20.61 -28.77
N TRP A 1025 -1.92 -19.56 -29.26
CA TRP A 1025 -3.21 -19.11 -28.70
C TRP A 1025 -4.28 -20.19 -28.79
N LEU A 1026 -4.29 -20.95 -29.89
CA LEU A 1026 -5.21 -22.06 -30.07
C LEU A 1026 -4.97 -23.18 -29.05
N LEU A 1027 -3.71 -23.61 -28.88
CA LEU A 1027 -3.35 -24.67 -27.93
C LEU A 1027 -3.52 -24.24 -26.46
N GLY A 1028 -3.04 -23.06 -26.09
CA GLY A 1028 -3.16 -22.50 -24.75
C GLY A 1028 -4.61 -22.19 -24.39
N GLY A 1029 -5.36 -21.59 -25.33
CA GLY A 1029 -6.79 -21.35 -25.19
C GLY A 1029 -7.58 -22.64 -25.00
N PHE A 1030 -7.31 -23.67 -25.83
CA PHE A 1030 -7.91 -24.99 -25.64
C PHE A 1030 -7.56 -25.58 -24.28
N ALA A 1031 -6.30 -25.51 -23.85
CA ALA A 1031 -5.87 -26.13 -22.60
C ALA A 1031 -6.47 -25.46 -21.36
N LEU A 1032 -6.57 -24.13 -21.34
CA LEU A 1032 -7.26 -23.36 -20.28
C LEU A 1032 -8.77 -23.64 -20.28
N LEU A 1033 -9.41 -23.54 -21.45
CA LEU A 1033 -10.85 -23.74 -21.59
C LEU A 1033 -11.24 -25.18 -21.27
N ALA A 1034 -10.47 -26.16 -21.73
CA ALA A 1034 -10.64 -27.55 -21.35
C ALA A 1034 -10.47 -27.74 -19.85
N ALA A 1035 -9.43 -27.17 -19.22
CA ALA A 1035 -9.22 -27.26 -17.78
C ALA A 1035 -10.40 -26.73 -16.96
N LEU A 1036 -11.02 -25.62 -17.39
CA LEU A 1036 -12.19 -25.01 -16.74
C LEU A 1036 -13.51 -25.72 -17.04
N LEU A 1037 -13.73 -26.22 -18.26
CA LEU A 1037 -14.99 -26.82 -18.66
C LEU A 1037 -15.04 -28.32 -18.38
N ALA A 1038 -13.96 -29.02 -18.68
CA ALA A 1038 -13.93 -30.48 -18.73
C ALA A 1038 -12.80 -31.10 -17.92
N GLY A 1039 -11.87 -30.31 -17.35
CA GLY A 1039 -10.64 -30.68 -16.62
C GLY A 1039 -9.40 -30.80 -17.55
N PRO A 1040 -8.22 -31.20 -17.03
CA PRO A 1040 -6.92 -31.07 -17.73
C PRO A 1040 -6.71 -32.09 -18.88
N ILE A 1041 -7.62 -32.12 -19.85
CA ILE A 1041 -7.61 -33.00 -21.03
C ILE A 1041 -6.37 -32.77 -21.88
N HIS A 1042 -5.88 -31.53 -21.97
CA HIS A 1042 -4.65 -31.20 -22.68
C HIS A 1042 -3.45 -32.04 -22.20
N CYS A 1043 -3.23 -32.11 -20.88
CA CYS A 1043 -2.19 -32.96 -20.28
C CYS A 1043 -2.44 -34.46 -20.52
N GLY A 1044 -3.70 -34.86 -20.69
CA GLY A 1044 -4.10 -36.24 -20.94
C GLY A 1044 -3.78 -36.72 -22.35
N LEU A 1045 -4.11 -35.93 -23.38
CA LEU A 1045 -4.22 -36.37 -24.78
C LEU A 1045 -3.47 -35.51 -25.82
N VAL A 1046 -3.19 -34.24 -25.53
CA VAL A 1046 -2.68 -33.27 -26.53
C VAL A 1046 -1.21 -32.95 -26.30
N CYS A 1047 -0.76 -32.88 -25.04
CA CYS A 1047 0.62 -32.55 -24.69
C CYS A 1047 1.62 -33.57 -25.29
N PRO A 1048 2.57 -33.15 -26.15
CA PRO A 1048 3.47 -34.07 -26.83
C PRO A 1048 4.45 -34.77 -25.87
N PHE A 1049 4.98 -34.07 -24.88
CA PHE A 1049 5.87 -34.68 -23.88
C PHE A 1049 5.14 -35.64 -22.92
N GLY A 1050 3.89 -35.33 -22.58
CA GLY A 1050 3.03 -36.22 -21.81
C GLY A 1050 2.66 -37.49 -22.59
N ALA A 1051 2.40 -37.36 -23.89
CA ALA A 1051 2.20 -38.48 -24.81
C ALA A 1051 3.46 -39.35 -24.94
N LEU A 1052 4.64 -38.73 -25.09
CA LEU A 1052 5.92 -39.43 -25.13
C LEU A 1052 6.16 -40.28 -23.87
N GLN A 1053 6.00 -39.70 -22.67
CA GLN A 1053 6.09 -40.46 -21.42
C GLN A 1053 5.02 -41.56 -21.31
N SER A 1054 3.82 -41.34 -21.85
CA SER A 1054 2.77 -42.36 -21.94
C SER A 1054 3.21 -43.56 -22.77
N LEU A 1055 3.87 -43.33 -23.91
CA LEU A 1055 4.41 -44.38 -24.78
C LEU A 1055 5.52 -45.17 -24.07
N PHE A 1056 6.44 -44.49 -23.38
CA PHE A 1056 7.45 -45.14 -22.55
C PHE A 1056 6.82 -45.99 -21.44
N SER A 1057 5.83 -45.47 -20.71
CA SER A 1057 5.15 -46.27 -19.68
C SER A 1057 4.41 -47.48 -20.25
N ARG A 1058 3.84 -47.39 -21.47
CA ARG A 1058 3.25 -48.57 -22.16
C ARG A 1058 4.32 -49.61 -22.50
N LEU A 1059 5.48 -49.16 -22.97
CA LEU A 1059 6.62 -50.03 -23.24
C LEU A 1059 7.13 -50.70 -21.96
N GLY A 1060 7.29 -49.96 -20.88
CA GLY A 1060 7.71 -50.49 -19.58
C GLY A 1060 6.76 -51.54 -19.01
N VAL A 1061 5.44 -51.37 -19.16
CA VAL A 1061 4.46 -52.40 -18.79
C VAL A 1061 4.60 -53.66 -19.66
N ARG A 1062 4.82 -53.51 -20.97
CA ARG A 1062 5.06 -54.65 -21.88
C ARG A 1062 6.36 -55.39 -21.57
N LEU A 1063 7.39 -54.68 -21.13
CA LEU A 1063 8.69 -55.24 -20.72
C LEU A 1063 8.70 -55.77 -19.28
N GLY A 1064 7.60 -55.65 -18.53
CA GLY A 1064 7.51 -56.12 -17.15
C GLY A 1064 8.14 -55.20 -16.09
N PHE A 1065 8.55 -53.98 -16.45
CA PHE A 1065 9.16 -53.01 -15.54
C PHE A 1065 8.16 -52.13 -14.78
N GLY A 1066 6.90 -52.07 -15.19
CA GLY A 1066 5.90 -51.20 -14.58
C GLY A 1066 5.67 -51.49 -13.09
N ARG A 1067 5.72 -50.47 -12.23
CA ARG A 1067 5.51 -50.56 -10.78
C ARG A 1067 4.44 -49.55 -10.30
N SER A 1068 3.79 -49.86 -9.18
CA SER A 1068 2.92 -48.94 -8.44
C SER A 1068 3.57 -48.51 -7.12
N LEU A 1069 3.26 -47.32 -6.62
CA LEU A 1069 3.82 -46.75 -5.38
C LEU A 1069 2.90 -46.98 -4.18
N ASN A 1070 3.47 -46.93 -2.97
CA ASN A 1070 2.68 -46.88 -1.74
C ASN A 1070 1.83 -45.59 -1.72
N PRO A 1071 0.51 -45.66 -1.47
CA PRO A 1071 -0.37 -44.49 -1.38
C PRO A 1071 0.05 -43.39 -0.39
N ARG A 1072 0.92 -43.68 0.59
CA ARG A 1072 1.47 -42.66 1.51
C ARG A 1072 2.59 -41.84 0.85
N VAL A 1073 3.60 -42.51 0.30
CA VAL A 1073 4.74 -41.90 -0.40
C VAL A 1073 4.28 -41.17 -1.66
N GLU A 1074 3.35 -41.78 -2.39
CA GLU A 1074 2.71 -41.18 -3.56
C GLU A 1074 2.04 -39.84 -3.21
N ARG A 1075 1.27 -39.77 -2.11
CA ARG A 1075 0.62 -38.52 -1.67
C ARG A 1075 1.60 -37.41 -1.33
N LEU A 1076 2.77 -37.74 -0.78
CA LEU A 1076 3.81 -36.76 -0.47
C LEU A 1076 4.47 -36.26 -1.76
N GLY A 1077 4.83 -37.16 -2.68
CA GLY A 1077 5.43 -36.80 -3.96
C GLY A 1077 4.53 -35.93 -4.83
N LEU A 1078 3.21 -36.18 -4.84
CA LEU A 1078 2.24 -35.42 -5.63
C LEU A 1078 2.10 -33.95 -5.19
N PHE A 1079 2.46 -33.61 -3.95
CA PHE A 1079 2.45 -32.23 -3.47
C PHE A 1079 3.64 -31.42 -4.01
N PHE A 1080 4.74 -32.09 -4.40
CA PHE A 1080 5.99 -31.44 -4.79
C PHE A 1080 5.82 -30.50 -6.00
N LYS A 1081 5.08 -30.90 -7.03
CA LYS A 1081 4.79 -30.03 -8.19
C LYS A 1081 4.06 -28.73 -7.85
N PHE A 1082 3.30 -28.68 -6.76
CA PHE A 1082 2.62 -27.46 -6.30
C PHE A 1082 3.57 -26.52 -5.56
N ILE A 1083 4.50 -27.09 -4.79
CA ILE A 1083 5.62 -26.33 -4.20
C ILE A 1083 6.46 -25.74 -5.33
N LEU A 1084 6.78 -26.54 -6.34
CA LEU A 1084 7.57 -26.11 -7.48
C LEU A 1084 6.86 -25.03 -8.29
N LEU A 1085 5.56 -25.17 -8.56
CA LEU A 1085 4.76 -24.10 -9.20
C LEU A 1085 4.80 -22.80 -8.40
N ALA A 1086 4.54 -22.86 -7.09
CA ALA A 1086 4.60 -21.70 -6.22
C ALA A 1086 6.01 -21.06 -6.23
N GLY A 1087 7.05 -21.89 -6.09
CA GLY A 1087 8.45 -21.46 -6.08
C GLY A 1087 8.88 -20.81 -7.39
N VAL A 1088 8.52 -21.39 -8.54
CA VAL A 1088 8.82 -20.82 -9.86
C VAL A 1088 8.11 -19.48 -10.05
N LEU A 1089 6.80 -19.41 -9.77
CA LEU A 1089 6.05 -18.16 -9.90
C LEU A 1089 6.63 -17.07 -8.98
N VAL A 1090 6.85 -17.38 -7.70
CA VAL A 1090 7.47 -16.44 -6.75
C VAL A 1090 8.87 -16.02 -7.19
N ALA A 1091 9.73 -16.96 -7.58
CA ALA A 1091 11.10 -16.65 -8.00
C ALA A 1091 11.11 -15.76 -9.25
N VAL A 1092 10.28 -16.05 -10.25
CA VAL A 1092 10.17 -15.21 -11.46
C VAL A 1092 9.60 -13.84 -11.12
N TRP A 1093 8.53 -13.77 -10.33
CA TRP A 1093 7.86 -12.54 -9.94
C TRP A 1093 8.71 -11.63 -9.04
N VAL A 1094 9.58 -12.20 -8.22
CA VAL A 1094 10.54 -11.44 -7.40
C VAL A 1094 11.76 -11.02 -8.21
N SER A 1095 12.34 -11.90 -9.02
CA SER A 1095 13.60 -11.63 -9.73
C SER A 1095 13.46 -10.85 -11.03
N GLY A 1096 12.34 -10.98 -11.74
CA GLY A 1096 12.21 -10.47 -13.12
C GLY A 1096 12.61 -11.49 -14.19
N GLU A 1097 13.30 -12.55 -13.80
CA GLU A 1097 14.02 -13.41 -14.72
C GLU A 1097 13.24 -14.68 -15.05
N THR A 1098 13.06 -14.98 -16.33
CA THR A 1098 12.35 -16.18 -16.79
C THR A 1098 13.19 -17.46 -16.64
N ARG A 1099 14.49 -17.36 -16.33
CA ARG A 1099 15.39 -18.51 -16.13
C ARG A 1099 14.91 -19.48 -15.06
N TRP A 1100 14.20 -19.01 -14.04
CA TRP A 1100 13.64 -19.86 -12.98
C TRP A 1100 12.60 -20.87 -13.50
N ALA A 1101 12.07 -20.66 -14.70
CA ALA A 1101 11.14 -21.57 -15.37
C ALA A 1101 11.81 -22.43 -16.46
N SER A 1102 13.14 -22.36 -16.66
CA SER A 1102 13.85 -22.96 -17.81
C SER A 1102 14.33 -24.41 -17.63
N PHE A 1103 14.05 -25.03 -16.48
CA PHE A 1103 14.54 -26.37 -16.13
C PHE A 1103 13.75 -27.52 -16.76
N ASN A 1104 12.66 -27.26 -17.49
CA ASN A 1104 11.77 -28.31 -17.98
C ASN A 1104 12.29 -28.93 -19.28
N PRO A 1105 12.55 -30.26 -19.31
CA PRO A 1105 12.90 -31.02 -20.51
C PRO A 1105 12.03 -30.72 -21.74
N MET A 1106 10.73 -30.51 -21.52
CA MET A 1106 9.76 -30.29 -22.59
C MET A 1106 10.04 -29.04 -23.43
N GLN A 1107 10.77 -28.05 -22.91
CA GLN A 1107 11.02 -26.79 -23.61
C GLN A 1107 12.00 -26.91 -24.77
N ARG A 1108 12.99 -27.82 -24.68
CA ARG A 1108 14.06 -27.96 -25.69
C ARG A 1108 14.19 -29.37 -26.28
N PHE A 1109 13.51 -30.37 -25.72
CA PHE A 1109 13.66 -31.76 -26.19
C PHE A 1109 13.31 -31.94 -27.67
N PHE A 1110 12.24 -31.29 -28.15
CA PHE A 1110 11.78 -31.47 -29.54
C PHE A 1110 12.57 -30.67 -30.58
N SER A 1111 13.36 -29.68 -30.18
CA SER A 1111 14.33 -29.01 -31.06
C SER A 1111 15.65 -29.76 -31.19
N LEU A 1112 15.87 -30.80 -30.36
CA LEU A 1112 17.11 -31.58 -30.25
C LEU A 1112 18.34 -30.74 -29.85
N ASP A 1113 18.13 -29.49 -29.44
CA ASP A 1113 19.15 -28.52 -29.10
C ASP A 1113 19.12 -28.26 -27.58
N MET A 1114 19.88 -29.08 -26.84
CA MET A 1114 19.85 -29.12 -25.38
C MET A 1114 21.25 -29.14 -24.78
N GLU A 1115 21.41 -28.47 -23.65
CA GLU A 1115 22.61 -28.57 -22.82
C GLU A 1115 22.78 -29.97 -22.23
N PRO A 1116 24.02 -30.41 -21.95
CA PRO A 1116 24.29 -31.74 -21.39
C PRO A 1116 23.53 -32.05 -20.10
N SER A 1117 23.33 -31.05 -19.24
CA SER A 1117 22.59 -31.19 -17.98
C SER A 1117 21.09 -31.46 -18.21
N LEU A 1118 20.50 -30.82 -19.22
CA LEU A 1118 19.09 -31.02 -19.60
C LEU A 1118 18.88 -32.35 -20.32
N TRP A 1119 19.87 -32.79 -21.12
CA TRP A 1119 19.90 -34.14 -21.70
C TRP A 1119 19.83 -35.22 -20.62
N LEU A 1120 20.67 -35.12 -19.59
CA LEU A 1120 20.69 -36.06 -18.47
C LEU A 1120 19.33 -36.12 -17.76
N LEU A 1121 18.74 -34.94 -17.47
CA LEU A 1121 17.43 -34.84 -16.83
C LEU A 1121 16.31 -35.46 -17.68
N THR A 1122 16.35 -35.24 -19.00
CA THR A 1122 15.36 -35.77 -19.94
C THR A 1122 15.43 -37.28 -20.05
N ILE A 1123 16.64 -37.83 -20.21
CA ILE A 1123 16.88 -39.28 -20.27
C ILE A 1123 16.43 -39.93 -18.96
N ALA A 1124 16.83 -39.39 -17.81
CA ALA A 1124 16.42 -39.89 -16.50
C ALA A 1124 14.89 -39.89 -16.34
N SER A 1125 14.21 -38.83 -16.79
CA SER A 1125 12.75 -38.71 -16.77
C SER A 1125 12.04 -39.75 -17.64
N LEU A 1126 12.53 -39.99 -18.86
CA LEU A 1126 11.96 -40.98 -19.78
C LEU A 1126 12.21 -42.42 -19.31
N LEU A 1127 13.42 -42.72 -18.84
CA LEU A 1127 13.76 -44.04 -18.28
C LEU A 1127 12.95 -44.34 -17.02
N THR A 1128 12.82 -43.36 -16.13
CA THR A 1128 11.96 -43.50 -14.94
C THR A 1128 10.50 -43.70 -15.32
N SER A 1129 10.06 -43.12 -16.45
CA SER A 1129 8.71 -43.31 -16.96
C SER A 1129 8.42 -44.75 -17.45
N LEU A 1130 9.45 -45.57 -17.70
CA LEU A 1130 9.28 -47.02 -17.92
C LEU A 1130 8.80 -47.74 -16.65
N VAL A 1131 9.23 -47.27 -15.48
CA VAL A 1131 8.93 -47.88 -14.18
C VAL A 1131 7.68 -47.25 -13.56
N PHE A 1132 7.61 -45.91 -13.51
CA PHE A 1132 6.51 -45.16 -12.92
C PHE A 1132 5.73 -44.40 -13.99
N TYR A 1133 4.41 -44.58 -14.04
CA TYR A 1133 3.58 -43.96 -15.07
C TYR A 1133 3.72 -42.42 -15.10
N ARG A 1134 4.18 -41.87 -16.24
CA ARG A 1134 4.39 -40.43 -16.52
C ARG A 1134 5.09 -39.67 -15.38
N TYR A 1135 6.29 -40.15 -15.00
CA TYR A 1135 7.04 -39.67 -13.82
C TYR A 1135 7.13 -38.14 -13.72
N TRP A 1136 7.59 -37.46 -14.79
CA TRP A 1136 7.79 -36.01 -14.77
C TRP A 1136 6.47 -35.24 -14.70
N CYS A 1137 5.51 -35.60 -15.55
CA CYS A 1137 4.19 -34.95 -15.54
C CYS A 1137 3.45 -35.13 -14.21
N ARG A 1138 3.76 -36.21 -13.46
CA ARG A 1138 3.12 -36.53 -12.19
C ARG A 1138 3.71 -35.77 -11.00
N PHE A 1139 5.05 -35.65 -10.92
CA PHE A 1139 5.74 -35.15 -9.73
C PHE A 1139 6.47 -33.80 -9.92
N TRP A 1140 6.85 -33.46 -11.15
CA TRP A 1140 7.76 -32.35 -11.44
C TRP A 1140 7.20 -31.27 -12.35
N CYS A 1141 6.07 -31.49 -13.03
CA CYS A 1141 5.54 -30.53 -14.00
C CYS A 1141 4.68 -29.42 -13.35
N PRO A 1142 5.14 -28.15 -13.31
CA PRO A 1142 4.37 -27.03 -12.75
C PRO A 1142 3.15 -26.68 -13.59
N MET A 1143 3.26 -26.73 -14.92
CA MET A 1143 2.12 -26.52 -15.84
C MET A 1143 1.01 -27.56 -15.59
N GLY A 1144 1.38 -28.83 -15.36
CA GLY A 1144 0.44 -29.88 -14.97
C GLY A 1144 -0.22 -29.61 -13.61
N ALA A 1145 0.51 -29.02 -12.66
CA ALA A 1145 -0.05 -28.60 -11.37
C ALA A 1145 -1.05 -27.44 -11.52
N PHE A 1146 -0.74 -26.47 -12.38
CA PHE A 1146 -1.61 -25.33 -12.68
C PHE A 1146 -2.94 -25.78 -13.31
N LEU A 1147 -2.89 -26.58 -14.37
CA LEU A 1147 -4.11 -27.08 -15.04
C LEU A 1147 -4.92 -28.05 -14.17
N ALA A 1148 -4.26 -28.76 -13.25
CA ALA A 1148 -4.93 -29.62 -12.28
C ALA A 1148 -5.83 -28.85 -11.29
N LEU A 1149 -5.59 -27.54 -11.05
CA LEU A 1149 -6.49 -26.70 -10.25
C LEU A 1149 -7.91 -26.62 -10.88
N GLY A 1150 -8.00 -26.76 -12.21
CA GLY A 1150 -9.25 -26.79 -12.96
C GLY A 1150 -10.14 -28.01 -12.69
N ASN A 1151 -9.62 -29.10 -12.09
CA ASN A 1151 -10.42 -30.30 -11.79
C ASN A 1151 -11.59 -30.05 -10.82
N ARG A 1152 -11.55 -28.93 -10.06
CA ARG A 1152 -12.66 -28.49 -9.21
C ARG A 1152 -13.66 -27.59 -9.94
N LEU A 1153 -13.23 -26.93 -11.02
CA LEU A 1153 -14.01 -25.95 -11.76
C LEU A 1153 -14.73 -26.53 -12.99
N ALA A 1154 -14.45 -27.78 -13.40
CA ALA A 1154 -15.02 -28.45 -14.58
C ALA A 1154 -16.57 -28.39 -14.68
N TRP A 1155 -17.11 -27.38 -15.38
CA TRP A 1155 -18.56 -27.11 -15.49
C TRP A 1155 -19.37 -28.14 -16.30
N LEU A 1156 -18.80 -28.70 -17.36
CA LEU A 1156 -19.49 -29.63 -18.29
C LEU A 1156 -19.29 -31.11 -17.91
N GLU A 1157 -19.04 -31.38 -16.63
CA GLU A 1157 -18.66 -32.72 -16.17
C GLU A 1157 -19.73 -33.79 -16.44
N HIS A 1158 -21.02 -33.43 -16.40
CA HIS A 1158 -22.12 -34.38 -16.59
C HIS A 1158 -22.14 -35.01 -17.99
N ASN A 1159 -21.55 -34.32 -18.98
CA ASN A 1159 -21.58 -34.74 -20.38
C ASN A 1159 -20.34 -35.57 -20.76
N LEU A 1160 -19.43 -35.85 -19.83
CA LEU A 1160 -18.19 -36.58 -20.11
C LEU A 1160 -18.37 -38.10 -19.98
N PRO A 1161 -17.56 -38.91 -20.72
CA PRO A 1161 -17.62 -40.37 -20.63
C PRO A 1161 -17.46 -40.89 -19.18
N LYS A 1162 -18.22 -41.95 -18.83
CA LYS A 1162 -18.16 -42.61 -17.52
C LYS A 1162 -16.75 -43.16 -17.24
N ARG A 1163 -16.33 -43.10 -15.97
CA ARG A 1163 -14.99 -43.48 -15.52
C ARG A 1163 -15.02 -44.42 -14.33
N PHE A 1164 -14.15 -45.41 -14.34
CA PHE A 1164 -13.98 -46.38 -13.26
C PHE A 1164 -12.68 -46.11 -12.51
N PHE A 1165 -12.73 -45.28 -11.48
CA PHE A 1165 -11.55 -44.80 -10.74
C PHE A 1165 -10.74 -45.93 -10.07
N HIS A 1166 -11.35 -47.07 -9.77
CA HIS A 1166 -10.65 -48.26 -9.26
C HIS A 1166 -9.68 -48.88 -10.29
N HIS A 1167 -9.81 -48.54 -11.58
CA HIS A 1167 -8.91 -48.90 -12.68
C HIS A 1167 -7.94 -47.77 -13.06
N CYS A 1168 -7.81 -46.71 -12.25
CA CYS A 1168 -6.95 -45.59 -12.61
C CYS A 1168 -5.47 -45.86 -12.32
N ASP A 1169 -4.64 -45.90 -13.37
CA ASP A 1169 -3.17 -46.02 -13.27
C ASP A 1169 -2.50 -44.89 -12.47
N LEU A 1170 -3.17 -43.74 -12.36
CA LEU A 1170 -2.70 -42.55 -11.63
C LEU A 1170 -3.10 -42.56 -10.15
N GLY A 1171 -3.82 -43.59 -9.67
CA GLY A 1171 -4.30 -43.65 -8.28
C GLY A 1171 -5.44 -42.68 -7.96
N ALA A 1172 -6.01 -42.01 -8.96
CA ALA A 1172 -7.12 -41.08 -8.77
C ALA A 1172 -8.37 -41.83 -8.27
N ARG A 1173 -8.91 -41.39 -7.12
CA ARG A 1173 -10.01 -42.10 -6.42
C ARG A 1173 -11.40 -41.61 -6.80
N HIS A 1174 -11.50 -40.40 -7.33
CA HIS A 1174 -12.77 -39.77 -7.73
C HIS A 1174 -12.55 -38.68 -8.77
N LYS A 1175 -13.64 -38.17 -9.33
CA LYS A 1175 -13.66 -37.22 -10.45
C LYS A 1175 -13.03 -35.84 -10.21
N HIS A 1176 -13.08 -35.33 -8.97
CA HIS A 1176 -12.41 -34.08 -8.58
C HIS A 1176 -11.03 -34.29 -7.95
N HIS A 1177 -10.42 -35.47 -8.14
CA HIS A 1177 -9.10 -35.74 -7.61
C HIS A 1177 -8.08 -34.91 -8.38
N VAL A 1178 -7.20 -34.20 -7.69
CA VAL A 1178 -6.27 -33.23 -8.31
C VAL A 1178 -5.43 -33.86 -9.43
N ASP A 1179 -5.02 -35.13 -9.28
CA ASP A 1179 -4.20 -35.85 -10.28
C ASP A 1179 -4.99 -36.51 -11.41
N CYS A 1180 -6.31 -36.31 -11.50
CA CYS A 1180 -7.07 -36.83 -12.62
C CYS A 1180 -6.75 -36.04 -13.89
N LEU A 1181 -5.85 -36.57 -14.73
CA LEU A 1181 -5.49 -36.00 -16.05
C LEU A 1181 -6.57 -36.17 -17.13
N ARG A 1182 -7.68 -36.85 -16.79
CA ARG A 1182 -8.79 -37.05 -17.73
C ARG A 1182 -8.38 -37.76 -19.02
N CYS A 1183 -7.43 -38.69 -18.94
CA CYS A 1183 -6.89 -39.43 -20.09
C CYS A 1183 -7.80 -40.52 -20.69
N GLY A 1184 -8.98 -40.78 -20.11
CA GLY A 1184 -9.95 -41.77 -20.62
C GLY A 1184 -9.62 -43.25 -20.38
N ARG A 1185 -8.37 -43.61 -20.04
CA ARG A 1185 -7.95 -45.02 -19.92
C ARG A 1185 -8.64 -45.82 -18.82
N CYS A 1186 -9.08 -45.17 -17.74
CA CYS A 1186 -9.86 -45.82 -16.68
C CYS A 1186 -11.30 -46.21 -17.10
N ALA A 1187 -11.70 -45.95 -18.34
CA ALA A 1187 -12.97 -46.40 -18.88
C ALA A 1187 -12.91 -47.81 -19.48
N HIS A 1188 -11.71 -48.35 -19.71
CA HIS A 1188 -11.48 -49.67 -20.29
C HIS A 1188 -10.86 -50.63 -19.27
N THR A 1189 -10.99 -51.92 -19.53
CA THR A 1189 -10.37 -53.00 -18.73
C THR A 1189 -8.86 -52.74 -18.59
N PRO A 1190 -8.29 -52.81 -17.37
CA PRO A 1190 -6.91 -52.41 -17.15
C PRO A 1190 -5.94 -53.22 -18.01
N MET A 1191 -4.92 -52.56 -18.59
CA MET A 1191 -3.65 -53.27 -18.83
C MET A 1191 -3.21 -53.76 -17.45
N THR A 1192 -3.17 -55.09 -17.27
CA THR A 1192 -2.81 -55.80 -16.02
C THR A 1192 -2.16 -54.89 -14.97
N LYS A 1193 -2.88 -54.58 -13.88
CA LYS A 1193 -2.30 -53.83 -12.75
C LYS A 1193 -0.98 -54.54 -12.37
N PRO A 1194 0.19 -53.90 -12.47
CA PRO A 1194 1.40 -54.51 -11.95
C PRO A 1194 1.19 -54.72 -10.46
N SER A 1195 1.21 -55.98 -10.02
CA SER A 1195 1.17 -56.34 -8.61
C SER A 1195 2.31 -55.61 -7.89
N ILE A 1196 2.02 -55.04 -6.71
CA ILE A 1196 3.06 -54.58 -5.79
C ILE A 1196 3.89 -55.84 -5.46
N PRO A 1197 5.15 -55.98 -5.89
CA PRO A 1197 5.95 -57.14 -5.53
C PRO A 1197 6.30 -57.05 -4.03
N ALA A 1198 6.40 -58.21 -3.37
CA ALA A 1198 6.88 -58.30 -1.99
C ALA A 1198 8.38 -57.94 -1.84
N TRP A 1199 9.12 -57.77 -2.93
CA TRP A 1199 10.55 -57.47 -2.94
C TRP A 1199 10.94 -56.62 -4.16
N GLY A 1200 11.72 -55.56 -3.96
CA GLY A 1200 12.64 -55.06 -4.99
C GLY A 1200 12.79 -53.55 -5.24
N TRP A 1201 11.85 -52.69 -4.83
CA TRP A 1201 12.08 -51.22 -4.82
C TRP A 1201 11.54 -50.67 -3.50
N SER A 1202 12.44 -50.40 -2.57
CA SER A 1202 12.09 -49.79 -1.30
C SER A 1202 11.57 -48.37 -1.52
N GLU A 1203 10.69 -47.90 -0.63
CA GLU A 1203 10.27 -46.49 -0.59
C GLU A 1203 11.48 -45.53 -0.60
N THR A 1204 12.62 -45.99 -0.06
CA THR A 1204 13.90 -45.29 -0.12
C THR A 1204 14.43 -45.11 -1.54
N GLY A 1205 14.28 -46.08 -2.45
CA GLY A 1205 14.72 -45.93 -3.84
C GLY A 1205 13.95 -44.85 -4.60
N PHE A 1206 12.64 -44.73 -4.37
CA PHE A 1206 11.84 -43.64 -4.94
C PHE A 1206 12.20 -42.27 -4.34
N VAL A 1207 12.45 -42.21 -3.03
CA VAL A 1207 12.89 -40.97 -2.36
C VAL A 1207 14.26 -40.52 -2.87
N VAL A 1208 15.23 -41.44 -3.03
CA VAL A 1208 16.55 -41.14 -3.60
C VAL A 1208 16.41 -40.60 -5.02
N LEU A 1209 15.55 -41.21 -5.84
CA LEU A 1209 15.28 -40.74 -7.20
C LEU A 1209 14.65 -39.34 -7.25
N MET A 1210 13.72 -39.04 -6.33
CA MET A 1210 13.15 -37.71 -6.17
C MET A 1210 14.21 -36.69 -5.74
N LEU A 1211 15.08 -37.02 -4.79
CA LEU A 1211 16.17 -36.14 -4.35
C LEU A 1211 17.21 -35.91 -5.46
N ALA A 1212 17.56 -36.95 -6.22
CA ALA A 1212 18.47 -36.84 -7.36
C ALA A 1212 17.89 -35.93 -8.46
N THR A 1213 16.59 -36.08 -8.76
CA THR A 1213 15.89 -35.22 -9.73
C THR A 1213 15.83 -33.76 -9.22
N ALA A 1214 15.60 -33.55 -7.91
CA ALA A 1214 15.66 -32.23 -7.29
C ALA A 1214 17.04 -31.58 -7.43
N GLY A 1215 18.09 -32.35 -7.14
CA GLY A 1215 19.48 -31.93 -7.28
C GLY A 1215 19.84 -31.56 -8.71
N ALA A 1216 19.38 -32.33 -9.70
CA ALA A 1216 19.61 -32.04 -11.11
C ALA A 1216 18.89 -30.74 -11.57
N VAL A 1217 17.65 -30.52 -11.13
CA VAL A 1217 16.92 -29.26 -11.38
C VAL A 1217 17.66 -28.09 -10.73
N PHE A 1218 18.09 -28.23 -9.48
CA PHE A 1218 18.83 -27.18 -8.76
C PHE A 1218 20.19 -26.88 -9.39
N TYR A 1219 20.91 -27.92 -9.85
CA TYR A 1219 22.18 -27.77 -10.56
C TYR A 1219 22.01 -27.00 -11.87
N HIS A 1220 20.99 -27.35 -12.68
CA HIS A 1220 20.73 -26.65 -13.93
C HIS A 1220 20.35 -25.18 -13.70
N LEU A 1221 19.53 -24.88 -12.68
CA LEU A 1221 19.16 -23.51 -12.33
C LEU A 1221 20.34 -22.63 -11.90
N ASN A 1222 21.37 -23.19 -11.23
CA ASN A 1222 22.53 -22.43 -10.76
C ASN A 1222 23.70 -22.41 -11.74
N PHE A 1223 23.93 -23.48 -12.51
CA PHE A 1223 25.16 -23.67 -13.29
C PHE A 1223 24.93 -23.89 -14.79
N GLY A 1224 23.69 -24.12 -15.25
CA GLY A 1224 23.39 -24.38 -16.66
C GLY A 1224 23.57 -23.16 -17.57
N PHE A 1225 23.35 -21.95 -17.04
CA PHE A 1225 23.41 -20.72 -17.82
C PHE A 1225 24.67 -19.89 -17.55
N LYS A 1226 25.62 -19.90 -18.50
CA LYS A 1226 26.62 -18.84 -18.64
C LYS A 1226 26.07 -17.80 -19.60
N THR A 1227 25.49 -16.72 -19.10
CA THR A 1227 25.12 -15.58 -19.95
C THR A 1227 26.38 -14.81 -20.34
N THR A 1228 26.73 -14.85 -21.63
CA THR A 1228 27.76 -14.04 -22.30
C THR A 1228 27.33 -12.58 -22.54
N ALA A 1229 26.44 -12.05 -21.69
CA ALA A 1229 26.00 -10.65 -21.79
C ALA A 1229 26.97 -9.74 -21.02
N GLU A 1230 28.14 -9.47 -21.61
CA GLU A 1230 28.92 -8.28 -21.26
C GLU A 1230 28.14 -7.05 -21.77
N GLY A 1231 27.25 -6.51 -20.92
CA GLY A 1231 26.49 -5.29 -21.23
C GLY A 1231 25.04 -5.21 -20.75
N GLY A 1232 24.56 -6.17 -19.95
CA GLY A 1232 23.23 -6.08 -19.32
C GLY A 1232 23.26 -5.29 -18.01
N TRP A 1233 22.08 -4.82 -17.56
CA TRP A 1233 21.85 -4.20 -16.25
C TRP A 1233 22.71 -4.82 -15.15
N ARG A 1234 23.81 -4.16 -14.75
CA ARG A 1234 24.39 -4.44 -13.45
C ARG A 1234 23.52 -3.72 -12.44
N ARG A 1235 22.68 -4.46 -11.72
CA ARG A 1235 22.39 -4.08 -10.34
C ARG A 1235 23.74 -4.07 -9.64
N VAL A 1236 24.26 -2.88 -9.41
CA VAL A 1236 25.44 -2.70 -8.57
C VAL A 1236 25.09 -3.28 -7.21
N ASN A 1237 25.66 -4.45 -6.88
CA ASN A 1237 25.49 -5.05 -5.58
C ASN A 1237 26.32 -4.23 -4.60
N THR A 1238 25.68 -3.25 -3.97
CA THR A 1238 26.32 -2.34 -3.02
C THR A 1238 27.01 -3.09 -1.89
N HIS A 1239 26.52 -4.28 -1.53
CA HIS A 1239 27.16 -5.14 -0.54
C HIS A 1239 28.48 -5.71 -1.05
N GLU A 1240 28.58 -6.10 -2.32
CA GLU A 1240 29.81 -6.64 -2.91
C GLU A 1240 30.87 -5.55 -3.12
N ILE A 1241 30.45 -4.35 -3.52
CA ILE A 1241 31.34 -3.17 -3.56
C ILE A 1241 31.84 -2.83 -2.16
N ARG A 1242 30.96 -2.84 -1.15
CA ARG A 1242 31.35 -2.58 0.24
C ARG A 1242 32.31 -3.65 0.75
N GLN A 1243 32.10 -4.91 0.41
CA GLN A 1243 33.00 -6.01 0.75
C GLN A 1243 34.36 -5.90 0.04
N GLN A 1244 34.38 -5.39 -1.19
CA GLN A 1244 35.62 -5.14 -1.94
C GLN A 1244 36.38 -3.91 -1.42
N ILE A 1245 35.67 -2.88 -0.93
CA ILE A 1245 36.26 -1.74 -0.20
C ILE A 1245 36.81 -2.21 1.16
N GLU A 1246 36.03 -2.96 1.93
CA GLU A 1246 36.42 -3.49 3.24
C GLU A 1246 37.56 -4.51 3.15
N SER A 1247 37.67 -5.24 2.04
CA SER A 1247 38.79 -6.15 1.76
C SER A 1247 40.00 -5.49 1.09
N GLY A 1248 39.97 -4.16 0.89
CA GLY A 1248 41.06 -3.39 0.31
C GLY A 1248 41.34 -3.68 -1.17
N ARG A 1249 40.42 -4.37 -1.86
CA ARG A 1249 40.52 -4.72 -3.29
C ARG A 1249 39.96 -3.64 -4.21
N LEU A 1250 39.20 -2.69 -3.67
CA LEU A 1250 38.71 -1.50 -4.36
C LEU A 1250 39.00 -0.26 -3.51
N SER A 1251 39.62 0.78 -4.07
CA SER A 1251 39.75 2.05 -3.36
C SER A 1251 38.45 2.85 -3.40
N ASN A 1252 38.21 3.71 -2.40
CA ASN A 1252 37.03 4.62 -2.39
C ASN A 1252 36.95 5.47 -3.67
N LYS A 1253 38.10 5.85 -4.25
CA LYS A 1253 38.20 6.65 -5.48
C LYS A 1253 37.82 5.88 -6.74
N GLU A 1254 38.07 4.57 -6.77
CA GLU A 1254 37.66 3.68 -7.87
C GLU A 1254 36.19 3.26 -7.73
N ALA A 1255 35.67 3.19 -6.50
CA ALA A 1255 34.26 2.97 -6.23
C ALA A 1255 33.40 4.14 -6.75
N ASP A 1256 33.90 5.38 -6.70
CA ASP A 1256 33.25 6.56 -7.27
C ASP A 1256 33.12 6.47 -8.80
N PHE A 1257 34.04 5.80 -9.50
CA PHE A 1257 33.94 5.58 -10.95
C PHE A 1257 32.72 4.72 -11.34
N TYR A 1258 32.28 3.83 -10.45
CA TYR A 1258 31.04 3.06 -10.62
C TYR A 1258 29.77 3.84 -10.19
N ASN A 1259 29.94 4.94 -9.47
CA ASN A 1259 28.87 5.84 -9.01
C ASN A 1259 28.63 7.02 -9.96
N ILE A 1260 29.60 7.37 -10.81
CA ILE A 1260 29.55 8.52 -11.76
C ILE A 1260 28.66 8.26 -13.01
N GLN A 1261 28.12 7.06 -13.22
CA GLN A 1261 27.10 6.81 -14.27
C GLN A 1261 25.65 7.04 -13.81
N LYS A 1262 25.43 8.01 -12.92
CA LYS A 1262 24.12 8.65 -12.67
C LYS A 1262 24.28 10.17 -12.82
N GLU A 1263 24.52 10.60 -14.05
CA GLU A 1263 24.24 11.97 -14.51
C GLU A 1263 23.26 11.90 -15.69
#